data_AF-A0A7X6Z7P7-F1
#
_entry.id   AF-A0A7X6Z7P7-F1
#
_cell.length_a   1.000
_cell.length_b   1.000
_cell.length_c   1.000
_cell.angle_alpha   90.00
_cell.angle_beta   90.00
_cell.angle_gamma   90.00
#
_symmetry.space_group_name_H-M   'P 1'
#
loop_
_entity.id
_entity.type
_entity.pdbx_description
1 polymer ?
#
loop_
_entity_poly.entity_id
_entity_poly.type
_entity_poly.pdbx_seq_one_letter_code
_entity_poly.pdbx_strand_id
1 'polypeptide(L)'
;MALGFFDGLHRGHAELVRTLLGLCGPRGLASSVFTFANHPEHILKPDKPFAYLGTVAERLALLDEMGLDEAHLADFTPELAALSARTFLEELIAGRFQAKLLVVGPDYRFGARGEGDVALLKTWTGQRGIELVVVDEVVMGPGKISSSRIRTLIQEGDVEQAASLLGRPYSLGGIVLSGRRLGRTLGFPTANLPLPAGKVQPALGVYATRVRALGQTWEAITSIGLRPTVSPDETVPVIETHIFDADLHLYGETVTIELLKFIRPEKRFDSLEVLRDQIQADLEQVRAWHRDAEQCYEKTRVGDVPLFLLSSRRFAQASLHLVFQIRATPRQLARNALLAEVLTATCRAYPGRTRMALALDNLYGASLDSHAGKSGDIQTLVFSVDALARWTDGSSPFQAACDLLFSVLLDPDWDEKTQAFRDEIVESERSNLLLSLLARANDKLKWTYDRCLELFCGEKVHGLPAIGRAEDLKTITRDDLLEGYRELMHGMQLSAYLGGPVDAPMTEHCVALLNRLPRAVRPRLHPGLLPSDCPAADECRDVTVKTVEQARLALAYDGLPAYYAHQGGPAVLLNSMLGGDVHSLLFDVIREQMGLAYQVFSMSQRFLSSLFILAGVAPEKLEAAEQAIREQVGKLAGGQFDDQLVQRSKMMLISALKAAGDDVSSLLTREVNGRLTGRLMCLKDSIRQIEDVTREQVIACARQMRLRTTVILTGQPENQAKEKPIL
;
A
#
# COMPACT_ATOMS: atom_id res chain seq x y z
N MET A 1 -11.36 -13.71 -16.01
CA MET A 1 -10.96 -14.89 -15.23
C MET A 1 -9.45 -15.05 -15.23
N ALA A 2 -8.82 -15.29 -14.07
CA ALA A 2 -7.42 -15.69 -13.98
C ALA A 2 -7.30 -17.20 -13.75
N LEU A 3 -6.32 -17.84 -14.39
CA LEU A 3 -6.14 -19.30 -14.33
C LEU A 3 -4.83 -19.65 -13.61
N GLY A 4 -4.90 -20.55 -12.63
CA GLY A 4 -3.73 -20.98 -11.87
C GLY A 4 -4.08 -21.76 -10.61
N PHE A 5 -3.07 -22.32 -9.95
CA PHE A 5 -3.27 -23.06 -8.70
C PHE A 5 -3.24 -22.17 -7.45
N PHE A 6 -2.55 -21.03 -7.52
CA PHE A 6 -2.53 -20.00 -6.47
C PHE A 6 -2.12 -20.47 -5.06
N ASP A 7 -1.30 -21.53 -4.92
CA ASP A 7 -0.99 -22.22 -3.64
C ASP A 7 -0.76 -21.30 -2.43
N GLY A 8 0.25 -20.43 -2.52
CA GLY A 8 0.56 -19.47 -1.46
C GLY A 8 0.09 -18.06 -1.77
N LEU A 9 -0.64 -17.83 -2.86
CA LEU A 9 -0.94 -16.48 -3.40
C LEU A 9 0.24 -15.49 -3.24
N HIS A 10 1.43 -15.92 -3.67
CA HIS A 10 2.65 -15.11 -3.57
C HIS A 10 2.58 -13.87 -4.46
N ARG A 11 3.54 -12.94 -4.35
CA ARG A 11 3.52 -11.67 -5.13
C ARG A 11 3.30 -11.86 -6.63
N GLY A 12 3.87 -12.90 -7.25
CA GLY A 12 3.60 -13.25 -8.66
C GLY A 12 2.15 -13.66 -8.96
N HIS A 13 1.50 -14.40 -8.06
CA HIS A 13 0.08 -14.72 -8.18
C HIS A 13 -0.81 -13.50 -7.89
N ALA A 14 -0.43 -12.69 -6.90
CA ALA A 14 -1.14 -11.46 -6.59
C ALA A 14 -1.11 -10.48 -7.78
N GLU A 15 -0.03 -10.46 -8.56
CA GLU A 15 0.06 -9.69 -9.81
C GLU A 15 -1.01 -10.13 -10.81
N LEU A 16 -1.15 -11.44 -11.08
CA LEU A 16 -2.19 -11.97 -11.98
C LEU A 16 -3.60 -11.53 -11.56
N VAL A 17 -3.91 -11.67 -10.27
CA VAL A 17 -5.22 -11.32 -9.73
C VAL A 17 -5.44 -9.80 -9.79
N ARG A 18 -4.44 -8.97 -9.51
CA ARG A 18 -4.56 -7.52 -9.61
C ARG A 18 -4.74 -7.02 -11.03
N THR A 19 -4.01 -7.59 -11.98
CA THR A 19 -4.21 -7.30 -13.40
C THR A 19 -5.64 -7.66 -13.81
N LEU A 20 -6.17 -8.81 -13.38
CA LEU A 20 -7.56 -9.17 -13.62
C LEU A 20 -8.53 -8.14 -13.04
N LEU A 21 -8.38 -7.79 -11.77
CA LEU A 21 -9.25 -6.84 -11.06
C LEU A 21 -9.25 -5.46 -11.74
N GLY A 22 -8.08 -4.94 -12.07
CA GLY A 22 -7.92 -3.65 -12.73
C GLY A 22 -8.54 -3.61 -14.13
N LEU A 23 -8.59 -4.73 -14.85
CA LEU A 23 -9.22 -4.82 -16.17
C LEU A 23 -10.73 -5.05 -16.08
N CYS A 24 -11.21 -5.79 -15.07
CA CYS A 24 -12.61 -6.12 -14.88
C CYS A 24 -13.46 -4.90 -14.47
N GLY A 25 -12.98 -4.11 -13.50
CA GLY A 25 -13.71 -2.98 -12.91
C GLY A 25 -14.24 -1.97 -13.94
N PRO A 26 -13.39 -1.34 -14.77
CA PRO A 26 -13.82 -0.37 -15.78
C PRO A 26 -14.75 -0.93 -16.85
N ARG A 27 -14.78 -2.26 -17.01
CA ARG A 27 -15.54 -2.96 -18.05
C ARG A 27 -16.86 -3.56 -17.54
N GLY A 28 -17.16 -3.40 -16.25
CA GLY A 28 -18.35 -3.98 -15.63
C GLY A 28 -18.37 -5.51 -15.67
N LEU A 29 -17.20 -6.14 -15.67
CA LEU A 29 -17.06 -7.60 -15.66
C LEU A 29 -16.82 -8.10 -14.24
N ALA A 30 -17.45 -9.21 -13.86
CA ALA A 30 -17.10 -9.91 -12.63
C ALA A 30 -15.70 -10.54 -12.76
N SER A 31 -14.88 -10.36 -11.73
CA SER A 31 -13.55 -10.94 -11.61
C SER A 31 -13.63 -12.34 -10.99
N SER A 32 -13.02 -13.32 -11.64
CA SER A 32 -13.02 -14.70 -11.14
C SER A 32 -11.69 -15.41 -11.28
N VAL A 33 -11.42 -16.35 -10.39
CA VAL A 33 -10.30 -17.31 -10.54
C VAL A 33 -10.82 -18.72 -10.73
N PHE A 34 -10.11 -19.52 -11.53
CA PHE A 34 -10.30 -20.97 -11.57
C PHE A 34 -9.07 -21.65 -10.96
N THR A 35 -9.29 -22.44 -9.90
CA THR A 35 -8.24 -23.11 -9.13
C THR A 35 -8.71 -24.45 -8.58
N PHE A 36 -7.80 -25.20 -7.96
CA PHE A 36 -8.03 -26.54 -7.47
C PHE A 36 -7.93 -26.67 -5.94
N ALA A 37 -8.79 -27.50 -5.35
CA ALA A 37 -8.78 -27.84 -3.93
C ALA A 37 -7.51 -28.62 -3.56
N ASN A 38 -7.16 -29.62 -4.37
CA ASN A 38 -5.95 -30.41 -4.31
C ASN A 38 -4.98 -30.08 -5.46
N HIS A 39 -3.68 -30.17 -5.21
CA HIS A 39 -2.67 -29.95 -6.24
C HIS A 39 -2.69 -31.06 -7.28
N PRO A 40 -2.50 -30.78 -8.59
CA PRO A 40 -2.46 -31.80 -9.63
C PRO A 40 -1.47 -32.94 -9.36
N GLU A 41 -0.35 -32.67 -8.69
CA GLU A 41 0.61 -33.71 -8.30
C GLU A 41 0.05 -34.76 -7.34
N HIS A 42 -1.01 -34.50 -6.58
CA HIS A 42 -1.66 -35.54 -5.77
C HIS A 42 -2.16 -36.72 -6.62
N ILE A 43 -2.66 -36.43 -7.82
CA ILE A 43 -3.16 -37.47 -8.73
C ILE A 43 -2.05 -37.95 -9.67
N LEU A 44 -1.19 -37.04 -10.14
CA LEU A 44 -0.12 -37.37 -11.10
C LEU A 44 1.08 -38.07 -10.46
N LYS A 45 1.29 -37.91 -9.15
CA LYS A 45 2.40 -38.46 -8.36
C LYS A 45 1.90 -38.91 -6.97
N PRO A 46 1.06 -39.95 -6.89
CA PRO A 46 0.41 -40.37 -5.65
C PRO A 46 1.40 -40.76 -4.54
N ASP A 47 2.60 -41.22 -4.90
CA ASP A 47 3.62 -41.66 -3.94
C ASP A 47 4.38 -40.51 -3.25
N LYS A 48 4.16 -39.25 -3.65
CA LYS A 48 4.83 -38.09 -3.06
C LYS A 48 3.81 -37.07 -2.54
N PRO A 49 3.66 -36.92 -1.21
CA PRO A 49 2.73 -35.94 -0.65
C PRO A 49 3.17 -34.52 -1.03
N PHE A 50 2.21 -33.71 -1.48
CA PHE A 50 2.47 -32.32 -1.84
C PHE A 50 2.39 -31.44 -0.60
N ALA A 51 3.37 -30.55 -0.45
CA ALA A 51 3.44 -29.62 0.67
C ALA A 51 2.87 -28.26 0.25
N TYR A 52 1.67 -27.93 0.73
CA TYR A 52 0.96 -26.69 0.42
C TYR A 52 1.55 -25.49 1.19
N LEU A 53 1.61 -24.34 0.54
CA LEU A 53 1.94 -23.06 1.20
C LEU A 53 0.75 -22.50 1.97
N GLY A 54 -0.48 -22.82 1.54
CA GLY A 54 -1.70 -22.38 2.21
C GLY A 54 -2.78 -23.45 2.12
N THR A 55 -3.62 -23.51 3.15
CA THR A 55 -4.86 -24.30 3.09
C THR A 55 -5.84 -23.69 2.07
N VAL A 56 -6.86 -24.44 1.66
CA VAL A 56 -7.94 -23.89 0.82
C VAL A 56 -8.58 -22.66 1.47
N ALA A 57 -8.86 -22.73 2.78
CA ALA A 57 -9.47 -21.62 3.51
C ALA A 57 -8.57 -20.38 3.52
N GLU A 58 -7.26 -20.54 3.77
CA GLU A 58 -6.29 -19.44 3.72
C GLU A 58 -6.21 -18.82 2.31
N ARG A 59 -6.21 -19.65 1.25
CA ARG A 59 -6.19 -19.15 -0.14
C ARG A 59 -7.43 -18.33 -0.48
N LEU A 60 -8.62 -18.82 -0.12
CA LEU A 60 -9.88 -18.12 -0.37
C LEU A 60 -9.99 -16.81 0.41
N ALA A 61 -9.56 -16.80 1.67
CA ALA A 61 -9.53 -15.57 2.48
C ALA A 61 -8.62 -14.50 1.87
N LEU A 62 -7.45 -14.89 1.36
CA LEU A 62 -6.53 -13.96 0.69
C LEU A 62 -7.09 -13.41 -0.63
N LEU A 63 -7.84 -14.22 -1.39
CA LEU A 63 -8.52 -13.76 -2.61
C LEU A 63 -9.66 -12.79 -2.30
N ASP A 64 -10.45 -13.05 -1.24
CA ASP A 64 -11.47 -12.12 -0.71
C ASP A 64 -10.86 -10.79 -0.27
N GLU A 65 -9.74 -10.84 0.47
CA GLU A 65 -9.02 -9.64 0.90
C GLU A 65 -8.58 -8.76 -0.28
N MET A 66 -8.22 -9.38 -1.41
CA MET A 66 -7.87 -8.66 -2.64
C MET A 66 -9.08 -8.06 -3.38
N GLY A 67 -10.31 -8.44 -3.02
CA GLY A 67 -11.55 -7.96 -3.65
C GLY A 67 -11.97 -8.75 -4.88
N LEU A 68 -11.65 -10.05 -4.95
CA LEU A 68 -12.12 -10.94 -6.00
C LEU A 68 -13.62 -11.25 -5.82
N ASP A 69 -14.39 -11.21 -6.92
CA ASP A 69 -15.84 -11.48 -6.87
C ASP A 69 -16.15 -12.98 -6.73
N GLU A 70 -15.46 -13.85 -7.49
CA GLU A 70 -15.76 -15.28 -7.52
C GLU A 70 -14.49 -16.18 -7.55
N ALA A 71 -14.49 -17.25 -6.75
CA ALA A 71 -13.49 -18.31 -6.83
C ALA A 71 -14.13 -19.64 -7.23
N HIS A 72 -13.83 -20.12 -8.45
CA HIS A 72 -14.24 -21.45 -8.90
C HIS A 72 -13.22 -22.48 -8.43
N LEU A 73 -13.54 -23.15 -7.32
CA LEU A 73 -12.74 -24.22 -6.75
C LEU A 73 -13.22 -25.57 -7.29
N ALA A 74 -12.34 -26.29 -7.99
CA ALA A 74 -12.60 -27.65 -8.47
C ALA A 74 -11.74 -28.68 -7.73
N ASP A 75 -12.24 -29.90 -7.56
CA ASP A 75 -11.39 -31.04 -7.21
C ASP A 75 -10.63 -31.50 -8.45
N PHE A 76 -9.33 -31.65 -8.34
CA PHE A 76 -8.51 -32.22 -9.41
C PHE A 76 -8.64 -33.75 -9.36
N THR A 77 -9.55 -34.30 -10.18
CA THR A 77 -9.83 -35.74 -10.26
C THR A 77 -9.14 -36.39 -11.47
N PRO A 78 -9.05 -37.74 -11.54
CA PRO A 78 -8.55 -38.43 -12.73
C PRO A 78 -9.30 -38.07 -14.02
N GLU A 79 -10.62 -37.86 -13.95
CA GLU A 79 -11.45 -37.45 -15.08
C GLU A 79 -11.05 -36.05 -15.56
N LEU A 80 -10.83 -35.12 -14.63
CA LEU A 80 -10.35 -33.77 -14.96
C LEU A 80 -8.92 -33.79 -15.50
N ALA A 81 -8.06 -34.66 -14.98
CA ALA A 81 -6.69 -34.84 -15.46
C ALA A 81 -6.62 -35.42 -16.88
N ALA A 82 -7.64 -36.17 -17.31
CA ALA A 82 -7.78 -36.72 -18.65
C ALA A 82 -8.44 -35.76 -19.66
N LEU A 83 -8.94 -34.61 -19.20
CA LEU A 83 -9.63 -33.64 -20.05
C LEU A 83 -8.68 -33.03 -21.09
N SER A 84 -9.03 -33.12 -22.38
CA SER A 84 -8.21 -32.49 -23.43
C SER A 84 -8.17 -30.97 -23.27
N ALA A 85 -7.10 -30.34 -23.76
CA ALA A 85 -6.97 -28.88 -23.76
C ALA A 85 -8.15 -28.22 -24.50
N ARG A 86 -8.61 -28.82 -25.61
CA ARG A 86 -9.75 -28.31 -26.36
C ARG A 86 -11.05 -28.39 -25.56
N THR A 87 -11.32 -29.52 -24.91
CA THR A 87 -12.53 -29.70 -24.10
C THR A 87 -12.53 -28.73 -22.91
N PHE A 88 -11.39 -28.55 -22.25
CA PHE A 88 -11.22 -27.56 -21.18
C PHE A 88 -11.62 -26.15 -21.65
N LEU A 89 -11.13 -25.72 -22.81
CA LEU A 89 -11.41 -24.39 -23.34
C LEU A 89 -12.88 -24.24 -23.79
N GLU A 90 -13.42 -25.24 -24.50
CA GLU A 90 -14.77 -25.17 -25.06
C GLU A 90 -15.86 -25.32 -24.01
N GLU A 91 -15.78 -26.35 -23.17
CA GLU A 91 -16.85 -26.68 -22.23
C GLU A 91 -16.77 -25.88 -20.94
N LEU A 92 -15.56 -25.69 -20.39
CA LEU A 92 -15.39 -24.95 -19.14
C LEU A 92 -15.25 -23.45 -19.38
N ILE A 93 -14.23 -23.03 -20.14
CA ILE A 93 -13.93 -21.59 -20.27
C ILE A 93 -15.00 -20.84 -21.06
N ALA A 94 -15.36 -21.32 -22.26
CA ALA A 94 -16.37 -20.67 -23.10
C ALA A 94 -17.80 -21.06 -22.73
N GLY A 95 -18.07 -22.35 -22.49
CA GLY A 95 -19.40 -22.86 -22.21
C GLY A 95 -19.90 -22.48 -20.81
N ARG A 96 -19.25 -23.02 -19.77
CA ARG A 96 -19.69 -22.88 -18.38
C ARG A 96 -19.41 -21.50 -17.80
N PHE A 97 -18.19 -21.00 -17.95
CA PHE A 97 -17.76 -19.74 -17.32
C PHE A 97 -17.97 -18.52 -18.21
N GLN A 98 -18.18 -18.71 -19.52
CA GLN A 98 -18.45 -17.65 -20.48
C GLN A 98 -17.40 -16.51 -20.43
N ALA A 99 -16.13 -16.87 -20.19
CA ALA A 99 -15.07 -15.92 -19.94
C ALA A 99 -14.88 -14.96 -21.13
N LYS A 100 -14.87 -13.65 -20.86
CA LYS A 100 -14.58 -12.59 -21.85
C LYS A 100 -13.13 -12.16 -21.88
N LEU A 101 -12.43 -12.39 -20.78
CA LEU A 101 -11.03 -12.02 -20.57
C LEU A 101 -10.33 -13.10 -19.75
N LEU A 102 -9.14 -13.52 -20.18
CA LEU A 102 -8.28 -14.47 -19.49
C LEU A 102 -6.96 -13.81 -19.07
N VAL A 103 -6.54 -14.07 -17.84
CA VAL A 103 -5.24 -13.65 -17.31
C VAL A 103 -4.43 -14.87 -16.90
N VAL A 104 -3.23 -15.02 -17.45
CA VAL A 104 -2.33 -16.16 -17.19
C VAL A 104 -0.88 -15.71 -17.09
N GLY A 105 -0.04 -16.53 -16.46
CA GLY A 105 1.42 -16.39 -16.53
C GLY A 105 2.01 -17.03 -17.79
N PRO A 106 3.27 -16.74 -18.16
CA PRO A 106 3.90 -17.24 -19.38
C PRO A 106 4.09 -18.76 -19.38
N ASP A 107 4.26 -19.36 -18.20
CA ASP A 107 4.46 -20.80 -18.01
C ASP A 107 3.14 -21.59 -17.84
N TYR A 108 1.98 -20.97 -18.10
CA TYR A 108 0.69 -21.62 -17.87
C TYR A 108 0.47 -22.80 -18.82
N ARG A 109 0.14 -23.96 -18.25
CA ARG A 109 -0.18 -25.19 -18.96
C ARG A 109 -1.50 -25.77 -18.48
N PHE A 110 -2.25 -26.39 -19.38
CA PHE A 110 -3.58 -26.95 -19.10
C PHE A 110 -3.89 -28.13 -20.04
N GLY A 111 -5.02 -28.81 -19.78
CA GLY A 111 -5.40 -30.02 -20.50
C GLY A 111 -4.57 -31.24 -20.11
N ALA A 112 -4.92 -32.39 -20.69
CA ALA A 112 -4.33 -33.68 -20.39
C ALA A 112 -2.80 -33.64 -20.52
N ARG A 113 -2.09 -33.98 -19.44
CA ARG A 113 -0.62 -33.94 -19.36
C ARG A 113 0.00 -32.57 -19.70
N GLY A 114 -0.76 -31.47 -19.58
CA GLY A 114 -0.30 -30.12 -19.90
C GLY A 114 -0.04 -29.91 -21.40
N GLU A 115 -0.80 -30.58 -22.27
CA GLU A 115 -0.70 -30.46 -23.73
C GLU A 115 -1.04 -29.05 -24.25
N GLY A 116 -1.85 -28.28 -23.52
CA GLY A 116 -2.15 -26.90 -23.82
C GLY A 116 -1.15 -25.92 -23.21
N ASP A 117 -0.83 -24.87 -23.96
CA ASP A 117 0.08 -23.79 -23.56
C ASP A 117 -0.48 -22.39 -23.91
N VAL A 118 0.29 -21.35 -23.59
CA VAL A 118 -0.09 -19.95 -23.87
C VAL A 118 -0.24 -19.68 -25.37
N ALA A 119 0.49 -20.36 -26.25
CA ALA A 119 0.38 -20.19 -27.69
C ALA A 119 -0.95 -20.75 -28.23
N LEU A 120 -1.37 -21.92 -27.73
CA LEU A 120 -2.68 -22.49 -28.00
C LEU A 120 -3.79 -21.56 -27.48
N LEU A 121 -3.67 -21.07 -26.24
CA LEU A 121 -4.61 -20.08 -25.67
C LEU A 121 -4.73 -18.86 -26.57
N LYS A 122 -3.62 -18.24 -26.97
CA LYS A 122 -3.61 -17.04 -27.81
C LYS A 122 -4.33 -17.26 -29.14
N THR A 123 -4.12 -18.42 -29.75
CA THR A 123 -4.79 -18.79 -31.01
C THR A 123 -6.29 -18.97 -30.79
N TRP A 124 -6.68 -19.71 -29.75
CA TRP A 124 -8.08 -20.01 -29.44
C TRP A 124 -8.87 -18.77 -29.00
N THR A 125 -8.29 -17.91 -28.15
CA THR A 125 -8.96 -16.69 -27.68
C THR A 125 -9.18 -15.69 -28.83
N GLY A 126 -8.19 -15.56 -29.73
CA GLY A 126 -8.28 -14.71 -30.92
C GLY A 126 -9.43 -15.09 -31.87
N GLN A 127 -9.74 -16.39 -31.99
CA GLN A 127 -10.86 -16.89 -32.80
C GLN A 127 -12.24 -16.59 -32.19
N ARG A 128 -12.30 -16.27 -30.90
CA ARG A 128 -13.55 -16.14 -30.13
C ARG A 128 -13.83 -14.73 -29.60
N GLY A 129 -12.95 -13.78 -29.89
CA GLY A 129 -13.04 -12.43 -29.32
C GLY A 129 -12.88 -12.42 -27.80
N ILE A 130 -12.17 -13.40 -27.24
CA ILE A 130 -11.79 -13.42 -25.83
C ILE A 130 -10.45 -12.70 -25.72
N GLU A 131 -10.32 -11.77 -24.79
CA GLU A 131 -9.04 -11.10 -24.55
C GLU A 131 -8.11 -12.02 -23.73
N LEU A 132 -6.84 -12.11 -24.11
CA LEU A 132 -5.82 -12.83 -23.37
C LEU A 132 -4.74 -11.85 -22.92
N VAL A 133 -4.53 -11.77 -21.60
CA VAL A 133 -3.45 -11.00 -20.99
C VAL A 133 -2.46 -11.99 -20.36
N VAL A 134 -1.22 -11.94 -20.84
CA VAL A 134 -0.10 -12.71 -20.29
C VAL A 134 0.71 -11.77 -19.42
N VAL A 135 0.77 -12.05 -18.12
CA VAL A 135 1.51 -11.24 -17.16
C VAL A 135 2.91 -11.82 -17.00
N ASP A 136 3.93 -10.99 -17.19
CA ASP A 136 5.34 -11.38 -17.07
C ASP A 136 5.67 -11.98 -15.70
N GLU A 137 6.73 -12.79 -15.65
CA GLU A 137 7.21 -13.33 -14.38
C GLU A 137 7.64 -12.21 -13.44
N VAL A 138 7.18 -12.30 -12.19
CA VAL A 138 7.66 -11.44 -11.12
C VAL A 138 8.99 -11.97 -10.61
N VAL A 139 10.02 -11.12 -10.62
CA VAL A 139 11.38 -11.43 -10.17
C VAL A 139 11.70 -10.62 -8.92
N MET A 140 12.39 -11.26 -7.96
CA MET A 140 12.92 -10.59 -6.78
C MET A 140 14.19 -11.31 -6.28
N GLY A 141 15.29 -10.56 -6.20
CA GLY A 141 16.62 -11.07 -5.92
C GLY A 141 17.09 -12.06 -6.99
N PRO A 142 17.62 -13.25 -6.63
CA PRO A 142 18.31 -14.16 -7.56
C PRO A 142 17.43 -14.83 -8.63
N GLY A 143 16.14 -14.55 -8.70
CA GLY A 143 15.29 -15.14 -9.73
C GLY A 143 13.79 -14.96 -9.50
N LYS A 144 13.00 -15.72 -10.27
CA LYS A 144 11.54 -15.64 -10.23
C LYS A 144 10.96 -15.99 -8.87
N ILE A 145 9.81 -15.38 -8.58
CA ILE A 145 8.98 -15.74 -7.43
C ILE A 145 8.19 -17.00 -7.81
N SER A 146 8.43 -18.11 -7.11
CA SER A 146 7.72 -19.37 -7.33
C SER A 146 7.38 -20.06 -6.02
N SER A 147 6.31 -20.86 -6.03
CA SER A 147 5.92 -21.64 -4.85
C SER A 147 7.02 -22.62 -4.43
N SER A 148 7.73 -23.25 -5.38
CA SER A 148 8.84 -24.16 -5.08
C SER A 148 9.98 -23.47 -4.33
N ARG A 149 10.40 -22.29 -4.77
CA ARG A 149 11.43 -21.49 -4.09
C ARG A 149 10.99 -21.10 -2.67
N ILE A 150 9.73 -20.69 -2.51
CA ILE A 150 9.19 -20.33 -1.19
C ILE A 150 9.19 -21.52 -0.24
N ARG A 151 8.81 -22.72 -0.72
CA ARG A 151 8.86 -23.96 0.10
C ARG A 151 10.27 -24.26 0.58
N THR A 152 11.26 -24.17 -0.31
CA THR A 152 12.67 -24.37 0.04
C THR A 152 13.12 -23.40 1.12
N LEU A 153 12.84 -22.09 0.96
CA LEU A 153 13.20 -21.08 1.96
C LEU A 153 12.58 -21.37 3.34
N ILE A 154 11.31 -21.78 3.38
CA ILE A 154 10.64 -22.13 4.65
C ILE A 154 11.29 -23.38 5.29
N GLN A 155 11.61 -24.39 4.48
CA GLN A 155 12.25 -25.63 4.94
C GLN A 155 13.70 -25.41 5.42
N GLU A 156 14.38 -24.40 4.87
CA GLU A 156 15.73 -23.98 5.27
C GLU A 156 15.75 -23.00 6.45
N GLY A 157 14.58 -22.49 6.86
CA GLY A 157 14.43 -21.54 7.97
C GLY A 157 14.56 -20.06 7.57
N ASP A 158 14.72 -19.74 6.29
CA ASP A 158 14.73 -18.35 5.78
C ASP A 158 13.31 -17.82 5.60
N VAL A 159 12.60 -17.71 6.72
CA VAL A 159 11.20 -17.24 6.77
C VAL A 159 11.06 -15.75 6.42
N GLU A 160 12.11 -14.95 6.59
CA GLU A 160 12.12 -13.53 6.20
C GLU A 160 12.08 -13.40 4.68
N GLN A 161 12.98 -14.11 3.97
CA GLN A 161 12.98 -14.08 2.52
C GLN A 161 11.71 -14.72 1.95
N ALA A 162 11.20 -15.79 2.58
CA ALA A 162 9.89 -16.35 2.22
C ALA A 162 8.77 -15.31 2.35
N ALA A 163 8.77 -14.52 3.42
CA ALA A 163 7.79 -13.45 3.64
C ALA A 163 7.89 -12.34 2.58
N SER A 164 9.11 -11.95 2.19
CA SER A 164 9.34 -11.01 1.08
C SER A 164 8.70 -11.52 -0.23
N LEU A 165 8.86 -12.80 -0.56
CA LEU A 165 8.30 -13.40 -1.78
C LEU A 165 6.78 -13.59 -1.72
N LEU A 166 6.25 -13.94 -0.54
CA LEU A 166 4.81 -14.07 -0.28
C LEU A 166 4.10 -12.73 -0.22
N GLY A 167 4.80 -11.67 0.20
CA GLY A 167 4.21 -10.36 0.54
C GLY A 167 3.61 -10.31 1.95
N ARG A 168 3.81 -11.36 2.76
CA ARG A 168 3.32 -11.52 4.14
C ARG A 168 4.10 -12.63 4.85
N PRO A 169 4.18 -12.64 6.19
CA PRO A 169 4.75 -13.77 6.94
C PRO A 169 4.09 -15.10 6.60
N TYR A 170 4.87 -16.19 6.57
CA TYR A 170 4.31 -17.53 6.50
C TYR A 170 3.61 -17.86 7.81
N SER A 171 2.40 -18.42 7.74
CA SER A 171 1.57 -18.67 8.91
C SER A 171 1.21 -20.15 9.09
N LEU A 172 1.05 -20.57 10.34
CA LEU A 172 0.58 -21.89 10.74
C LEU A 172 -0.63 -21.70 11.65
N GLY A 173 -1.77 -22.29 11.29
CA GLY A 173 -3.01 -22.19 12.06
C GLY A 173 -3.42 -23.54 12.65
N GLY A 174 -4.09 -23.54 13.79
CA GLY A 174 -4.62 -24.76 14.38
C GLY A 174 -5.33 -24.54 15.71
N ILE A 175 -5.91 -25.60 16.23
CA ILE A 175 -6.57 -25.61 17.54
C ILE A 175 -5.51 -25.89 18.61
N VAL A 176 -5.51 -25.09 19.67
CA VAL A 176 -4.59 -25.28 20.80
C VAL A 176 -5.00 -26.50 21.62
N LEU A 177 -4.06 -27.43 21.78
CA LEU A 177 -4.25 -28.69 22.50
C LEU A 177 -3.86 -28.59 23.97
N SER A 178 -4.54 -29.38 24.79
CA SER A 178 -4.18 -29.61 26.20
C SER A 178 -2.90 -30.44 26.29
N GLY A 179 -1.74 -29.78 26.37
CA GLY A 179 -0.44 -30.45 26.48
C GLY A 179 -0.03 -30.84 27.91
N ARG A 180 1.18 -31.41 28.07
CA ARG A 180 1.76 -31.86 29.35
C ARG A 180 2.13 -30.74 30.34
N ARG A 181 1.89 -29.47 30.00
CA ARG A 181 2.15 -28.27 30.83
C ARG A 181 3.62 -28.10 31.29
N LEU A 182 4.59 -28.70 30.60
CA LEU A 182 6.01 -28.67 30.98
C LEU A 182 6.61 -27.25 30.96
N GLY A 183 6.22 -26.42 29.97
CA GLY A 183 6.60 -25.01 29.95
C GLY A 183 6.17 -24.27 31.23
N ARG A 184 4.97 -24.58 31.76
CA ARG A 184 4.48 -24.01 33.03
C ARG A 184 5.35 -24.38 34.23
N THR A 185 5.90 -25.60 34.27
CA THR A 185 6.84 -26.01 35.33
C THR A 185 8.21 -25.33 35.23
N LEU A 186 8.58 -24.86 34.04
CA LEU A 186 9.82 -24.11 33.79
C LEU A 186 9.64 -22.59 33.87
N GLY A 187 8.42 -22.09 34.12
CA GLY A 187 8.10 -20.66 34.20
C GLY A 187 7.60 -20.02 32.90
N PHE A 188 7.44 -20.79 31.83
CA PHE A 188 7.10 -20.32 30.48
C PHE A 188 5.89 -21.09 29.92
N PRO A 189 4.64 -20.70 30.25
CA PRO A 189 3.46 -21.41 29.75
C PRO A 189 3.41 -21.35 28.21
N THR A 190 3.20 -22.50 27.58
CA THR A 190 3.12 -22.63 26.11
C THR A 190 1.75 -23.14 25.67
N ALA A 191 1.24 -22.58 24.57
CA ALA A 191 0.15 -23.14 23.80
C ALA A 191 0.72 -24.13 22.78
N ASN A 192 0.17 -25.35 22.73
CA ASN A 192 0.67 -26.41 21.88
C ASN A 192 -0.27 -26.63 20.70
N LEU A 193 0.27 -26.69 19.48
CA LEU A 193 -0.48 -26.95 18.26
C LEU A 193 0.16 -28.10 17.48
N PRO A 194 -0.64 -28.96 16.83
CA PRO A 194 -0.10 -29.88 15.83
C PRO A 194 0.36 -29.08 14.60
N LEU A 195 1.40 -29.56 13.92
CA LEU A 195 1.73 -29.04 12.61
C LEU A 195 0.55 -29.34 11.64
N PRO A 196 0.02 -28.34 10.90
CA PRO A 196 -1.11 -28.56 10.00
C PRO A 196 -0.76 -29.58 8.91
N ALA A 197 -1.57 -30.63 8.80
CA ALA A 197 -1.37 -31.69 7.81
C ALA A 197 -1.33 -31.11 6.39
N GLY A 198 -0.35 -31.54 5.59
CA GLY A 198 -0.19 -31.12 4.20
C GLY A 198 0.47 -29.75 4.01
N LYS A 199 0.58 -28.89 5.03
CA LYS A 199 1.34 -27.64 4.88
C LYS A 199 2.85 -27.90 4.81
N VAL A 200 3.59 -26.98 4.20
CA VAL A 200 5.05 -27.01 4.25
C VAL A 200 5.51 -26.93 5.71
N GLN A 201 6.33 -27.90 6.11
CA GLN A 201 6.98 -27.92 7.41
C GLN A 201 8.16 -26.92 7.39
N PRO A 202 8.19 -25.94 8.31
CA PRO A 202 9.36 -25.09 8.51
C PRO A 202 10.56 -25.87 9.06
N ALA A 203 11.76 -25.31 8.95
CA ALA A 203 12.93 -25.84 9.66
C ALA A 203 12.63 -26.05 11.16
N LEU A 204 13.15 -27.12 11.75
CA LEU A 204 12.98 -27.34 13.19
C LEU A 204 13.86 -26.35 13.96
N GLY A 205 13.26 -25.66 14.94
CA GLY A 205 13.97 -24.65 15.72
C GLY A 205 13.06 -23.62 16.37
N VAL A 206 13.67 -22.52 16.78
CA VAL A 206 13.04 -21.43 17.53
C VAL A 206 12.88 -20.21 16.63
N TYR A 207 11.73 -19.56 16.74
CA TYR A 207 11.30 -18.44 15.91
C TYR A 207 10.79 -17.27 16.75
N ALA A 208 11.09 -16.04 16.32
CA ALA A 208 10.28 -14.89 16.69
C ALA A 208 8.98 -14.94 15.88
N THR A 209 7.86 -14.78 16.56
CA THR A 209 6.53 -14.99 15.99
C THR A 209 5.52 -13.97 16.44
N ARG A 210 4.42 -13.85 15.70
CA ARG A 210 3.19 -13.20 16.14
C ARG A 210 2.06 -14.22 16.22
N VAL A 211 1.26 -14.21 17.28
CA VAL A 211 0.10 -15.09 17.45
C VAL A 211 -1.18 -14.27 17.34
N ARG A 212 -2.02 -14.60 16.38
CA ARG A 212 -3.39 -14.09 16.28
C ARG A 212 -4.32 -15.01 17.05
N ALA A 213 -4.93 -14.49 18.11
CA ALA A 213 -5.83 -15.20 18.99
C ALA A 213 -6.86 -14.23 19.60
N LEU A 214 -8.11 -14.66 19.74
CA LEU A 214 -9.18 -13.89 20.39
C LEU A 214 -9.36 -12.47 19.82
N GLY A 215 -9.22 -12.31 18.49
CA GLY A 215 -9.34 -11.02 17.80
C GLY A 215 -8.16 -10.06 17.98
N GLN A 216 -7.07 -10.49 18.62
CA GLN A 216 -5.87 -9.69 18.83
C GLN A 216 -4.61 -10.39 18.31
N THR A 217 -3.58 -9.60 18.04
CA THR A 217 -2.24 -10.08 17.67
C THR A 217 -1.28 -9.86 18.84
N TRP A 218 -0.55 -10.92 19.19
CA TRP A 218 0.38 -10.94 20.30
C TRP A 218 1.78 -11.24 19.81
N GLU A 219 2.78 -10.59 20.38
CA GLU A 219 4.17 -10.95 20.17
C GLU A 219 4.46 -12.25 20.93
N ALA A 220 5.23 -13.13 20.30
CA ALA A 220 5.48 -14.46 20.84
C ALA A 220 6.83 -15.01 20.39
N ILE A 221 7.24 -16.08 21.07
CA ILE A 221 8.31 -16.98 20.65
C ILE A 221 7.71 -18.36 20.40
N THR A 222 8.11 -19.01 19.30
CA THR A 222 7.61 -20.33 18.94
C THR A 222 8.74 -21.31 18.74
N SER A 223 8.63 -22.50 19.33
CA SER A 223 9.46 -23.66 19.05
C SER A 223 8.69 -24.61 18.13
N ILE A 224 9.33 -25.07 17.05
CA ILE A 224 8.81 -26.11 16.15
C ILE A 224 9.81 -27.25 16.18
N GLY A 225 9.46 -28.39 16.75
CA GLY A 225 10.45 -29.42 17.05
C GLY A 225 9.90 -30.77 17.50
N LEU A 226 10.80 -31.75 17.58
CA LEU A 226 10.55 -33.11 18.09
C LEU A 226 10.80 -33.23 19.60
N ARG A 227 11.28 -32.17 20.27
CA ARG A 227 11.54 -32.15 21.72
C ARG A 227 12.50 -33.26 22.18
N PRO A 228 13.66 -33.45 21.53
CA PRO A 228 14.55 -34.59 21.80
C PRO A 228 15.09 -34.65 23.24
N THR A 229 15.12 -33.52 23.93
CA THR A 229 15.54 -33.41 25.35
C THR A 229 14.47 -33.93 26.33
N VAL A 230 13.18 -33.88 25.97
CA VAL A 230 12.05 -34.22 26.85
C VAL A 230 11.40 -35.55 26.46
N SER A 231 11.37 -35.88 25.17
CA SER A 231 10.76 -37.11 24.65
C SER A 231 11.56 -37.61 23.45
N PRO A 232 12.69 -38.31 23.68
CA PRO A 232 13.62 -38.71 22.61
C PRO A 232 13.01 -39.65 21.55
N ASP A 233 11.88 -40.30 21.86
CA ASP A 233 11.16 -41.21 20.94
C ASP A 233 10.08 -40.51 20.09
N GLU A 234 9.89 -39.19 20.24
CA GLU A 234 8.86 -38.45 19.52
C GLU A 234 9.24 -38.22 18.05
N THR A 235 8.34 -38.63 17.15
CA THR A 235 8.58 -38.64 15.69
C THR A 235 7.76 -37.59 14.94
N VAL A 236 6.83 -36.92 15.61
CA VAL A 236 5.93 -35.92 15.02
C VAL A 236 6.25 -34.54 15.62
N PRO A 237 6.62 -33.55 14.79
CA PRO A 237 6.90 -32.21 15.30
C PRO A 237 5.66 -31.56 15.91
N VAL A 238 5.86 -30.86 17.03
CA VAL A 238 4.85 -30.06 17.70
C VAL A 238 5.26 -28.59 17.65
N ILE A 239 4.27 -27.72 17.56
CA ILE A 239 4.45 -26.27 17.67
C ILE A 239 4.15 -25.87 19.11
N GLU A 240 5.11 -25.26 19.80
CA GLU A 240 4.94 -24.76 21.16
C GLU A 240 5.20 -23.25 21.17
N THR A 241 4.17 -22.45 21.43
CA THR A 241 4.27 -20.97 21.42
C THR A 241 4.08 -20.39 22.81
N HIS A 242 4.98 -19.47 23.19
CA HIS A 242 4.86 -18.66 24.39
C HIS A 242 4.55 -17.21 24.00
N ILE A 243 3.46 -16.68 24.52
CA ILE A 243 2.99 -15.31 24.26
C ILE A 243 3.59 -14.38 25.32
N PHE A 244 4.12 -13.24 24.88
CA PHE A 244 4.65 -12.23 25.79
C PHE A 244 3.54 -11.41 26.44
N ASP A 245 3.77 -11.06 27.71
CA ASP A 245 3.02 -10.04 28.45
C ASP A 245 1.50 -10.28 28.51
N ALA A 246 1.08 -11.54 28.39
CA ALA A 246 -0.31 -11.96 28.50
C ALA A 246 -0.45 -13.35 29.13
N ASP A 247 -1.41 -13.51 30.04
CA ASP A 247 -1.84 -14.80 30.58
C ASP A 247 -3.19 -15.17 29.95
N LEU A 248 -3.14 -15.90 28.82
CA LEU A 248 -4.31 -16.22 28.01
C LEU A 248 -4.71 -17.68 28.15
N HIS A 249 -6.00 -17.93 28.36
CA HIS A 249 -6.58 -19.26 28.26
C HIS A 249 -6.94 -19.57 26.80
N LEU A 250 -6.03 -20.25 26.10
CA LEU A 250 -6.20 -20.54 24.68
C LEU A 250 -6.64 -21.98 24.36
N TYR A 251 -6.83 -22.85 25.36
CA TYR A 251 -7.19 -24.25 25.08
C TYR A 251 -8.52 -24.36 24.34
N GLY A 252 -8.53 -25.10 23.22
CA GLY A 252 -9.70 -25.23 22.35
C GLY A 252 -9.90 -24.07 21.38
N GLU A 253 -9.16 -22.97 21.54
CA GLU A 253 -9.22 -21.82 20.63
C GLU A 253 -8.43 -22.10 19.35
N THR A 254 -8.91 -21.53 18.24
CA THR A 254 -8.17 -21.51 16.98
C THR A 254 -7.22 -20.31 17.00
N VAL A 255 -5.94 -20.57 16.76
CA VAL A 255 -4.91 -19.52 16.68
C VAL A 255 -4.12 -19.62 15.39
N THR A 256 -3.56 -18.48 14.96
CA THR A 256 -2.66 -18.41 13.80
C THR A 256 -1.31 -17.85 14.24
N ILE A 257 -0.24 -18.58 13.94
CA ILE A 257 1.16 -18.23 14.28
C ILE A 257 1.85 -17.77 13.00
N GLU A 258 2.32 -16.52 12.99
CA GLU A 258 3.12 -15.93 11.92
C GLU A 258 4.61 -16.07 12.24
N LEU A 259 5.37 -16.69 11.33
CA LEU A 259 6.81 -16.84 11.47
C LEU A 259 7.52 -15.60 10.91
N LEU A 260 8.24 -14.88 11.78
CA LEU A 260 8.84 -13.59 11.43
C LEU A 260 10.35 -13.67 11.27
N LYS A 261 11.03 -14.38 12.17
CA LYS A 261 12.49 -14.52 12.18
C LYS A 261 12.88 -15.87 12.74
N PHE A 262 13.76 -16.59 12.05
CA PHE A 262 14.41 -17.78 12.61
C PHE A 262 15.55 -17.37 13.55
N ILE A 263 15.53 -17.92 14.76
CA ILE A 263 16.46 -17.56 15.84
C ILE A 263 17.60 -18.57 15.90
N ARG A 264 17.26 -19.87 15.95
CA ARG A 264 18.23 -20.96 15.98
C ARG A 264 17.60 -22.31 15.61
N PRO A 265 18.40 -23.26 15.12
CA PRO A 265 17.93 -24.64 14.94
C PRO A 265 17.57 -25.32 16.27
N GLU A 266 16.79 -26.39 16.16
CA GLU A 266 16.52 -27.29 17.28
C GLU A 266 17.84 -27.89 17.79
N LYS A 267 17.98 -27.97 19.11
CA LYS A 267 19.18 -28.48 19.79
C LYS A 267 18.76 -29.40 20.93
N ARG A 268 19.53 -30.48 21.12
CA ARG A 268 19.45 -31.33 22.31
C ARG A 268 20.35 -30.72 23.40
N PHE A 269 19.91 -30.79 24.65
CA PHE A 269 20.66 -30.30 25.80
C PHE A 269 20.96 -31.44 26.77
N ASP A 270 22.10 -31.34 27.47
CA ASP A 270 22.58 -32.38 28.38
C ASP A 270 21.84 -32.38 29.73
N SER A 271 21.20 -31.27 30.10
CA SER A 271 20.39 -31.16 31.32
C SER A 271 19.22 -30.17 31.16
N LEU A 272 18.23 -30.27 32.05
CA LEU A 272 17.09 -29.34 32.11
C LEU A 272 17.51 -27.92 32.51
N GLU A 273 18.58 -27.78 33.29
CA GLU A 273 19.10 -26.47 33.69
C GLU A 273 19.65 -25.71 32.49
N VAL A 274 20.47 -26.38 31.66
CA VAL A 274 21.01 -25.79 30.42
C VAL A 274 19.89 -25.43 29.44
N LEU A 275 18.85 -26.28 29.34
CA LEU A 275 17.66 -25.99 28.53
C LEU A 275 16.95 -24.72 29.02
N ARG A 276 16.74 -24.58 30.34
CA ARG A 276 16.07 -23.41 30.93
C ARG A 276 16.85 -22.13 30.65
N ASP A 277 18.17 -22.16 30.84
CA ASP A 277 19.03 -20.98 30.63
C ASP A 277 19.04 -20.57 29.14
N GLN A 278 19.01 -21.54 28.21
CA GLN A 278 18.86 -21.24 26.78
C GLN A 278 17.48 -20.65 26.45
N ILE A 279 16.40 -21.16 27.04
CA ILE A 279 15.04 -20.60 26.83
C ILE A 279 15.00 -19.14 27.30
N GLN A 280 15.61 -18.83 28.44
CA GLN A 280 15.69 -17.45 28.94
C GLN A 280 16.43 -16.54 27.95
N ALA A 281 17.58 -16.98 27.43
CA ALA A 281 18.33 -16.22 26.43
C ALA A 281 17.52 -16.03 25.13
N ASP A 282 16.81 -17.06 24.67
CA ASP A 282 15.96 -16.99 23.48
C ASP A 282 14.82 -15.97 23.67
N LEU A 283 14.18 -15.95 24.86
CA LEU A 283 13.12 -15.00 25.20
C LEU A 283 13.62 -13.56 25.17
N GLU A 284 14.79 -13.29 25.76
CA GLU A 284 15.40 -11.97 25.77
C GLU A 284 15.78 -11.49 24.36
N GLN A 285 16.37 -12.38 23.56
CA GLN A 285 16.71 -12.11 22.17
C GLN A 285 15.46 -11.80 21.33
N VAL A 286 14.39 -12.59 21.46
CA VAL A 286 13.15 -12.38 20.71
C VAL A 286 12.40 -11.13 21.16
N ARG A 287 12.36 -10.85 22.47
CA ARG A 287 11.80 -9.58 22.99
C ARG A 287 12.57 -8.38 22.48
N ALA A 288 13.90 -8.45 22.40
CA ALA A 288 14.70 -7.37 21.81
C ALA A 288 14.37 -7.21 20.32
N TRP A 289 14.31 -8.31 19.57
CA TRP A 289 13.98 -8.29 18.15
C TRP A 289 12.62 -7.65 17.86
N HIS A 290 11.55 -8.02 18.57
CA HIS A 290 10.21 -7.42 18.34
C HIS A 290 10.20 -5.90 18.54
N ARG A 291 10.97 -5.40 19.51
CA ARG A 291 11.06 -3.97 19.81
C ARG A 291 11.83 -3.16 18.75
N ASP A 292 12.70 -3.82 17.99
CA ASP A 292 13.61 -3.18 17.05
C ASP A 292 13.29 -3.51 15.57
N ALA A 293 12.37 -4.45 15.31
CA ALA A 293 12.06 -4.93 13.95
C ALA A 293 11.28 -3.93 13.08
N GLU A 294 10.66 -2.90 13.71
CA GLU A 294 9.86 -1.86 13.05
C GLU A 294 8.83 -2.39 12.03
N GLN A 295 8.20 -3.53 12.36
CA GLN A 295 7.15 -4.12 11.54
C GLN A 295 5.80 -3.56 11.95
N CYS A 296 5.06 -2.99 11.00
CA CYS A 296 3.68 -2.60 11.24
C CYS A 296 2.73 -3.80 11.07
N TYR A 297 1.84 -4.01 12.03
CA TYR A 297 0.88 -5.10 11.99
C TYR A 297 -0.46 -4.71 12.62
N GLU A 298 -1.54 -5.42 12.25
CA GLU A 298 -2.85 -5.24 12.89
C GLU A 298 -2.77 -5.80 14.32
N LYS A 299 -2.76 -4.92 15.32
CA LYS A 299 -2.68 -5.30 16.73
C LYS A 299 -4.01 -5.83 17.24
N THR A 300 -5.10 -5.17 16.86
CA THR A 300 -6.47 -5.52 17.25
C THR A 300 -7.45 -4.82 16.32
N ARG A 301 -8.72 -5.20 16.41
CA ARG A 301 -9.82 -4.54 15.70
C ARG A 301 -10.92 -4.15 16.68
N VAL A 302 -11.31 -2.88 16.64
CA VAL A 302 -12.39 -2.33 17.47
C VAL A 302 -13.62 -2.13 16.60
N GLY A 303 -14.58 -3.05 16.69
CA GLY A 303 -15.70 -3.10 15.74
C GLY A 303 -15.19 -3.42 14.33
N ASP A 304 -15.34 -2.47 13.40
CA ASP A 304 -14.81 -2.57 12.03
C ASP A 304 -13.46 -1.84 11.85
N VAL A 305 -12.99 -1.09 12.86
CA VAL A 305 -11.78 -0.25 12.79
C VAL A 305 -10.52 -1.06 13.18
N PRO A 306 -9.61 -1.35 12.23
CA PRO A 306 -8.32 -1.95 12.57
C PRO A 306 -7.41 -0.92 13.24
N LEU A 307 -6.73 -1.35 14.31
CA LEU A 307 -5.61 -0.63 14.92
C LEU A 307 -4.29 -1.29 14.50
N PHE A 308 -3.53 -0.58 13.68
CA PHE A 308 -2.19 -0.97 13.27
C PHE A 308 -1.15 -0.39 14.24
N LEU A 309 -0.19 -1.21 14.64
CA LEU A 309 0.89 -0.84 15.56
C LEU A 309 2.23 -0.92 14.85
N LEU A 310 3.04 0.14 14.95
CA LEU A 310 4.45 0.19 14.56
C LEU A 310 5.27 0.63 15.78
N SER A 311 5.75 -0.35 16.56
CA SER A 311 6.63 -0.08 17.69
C SER A 311 8.05 0.24 17.20
N SER A 312 8.64 1.33 17.71
CA SER A 312 10.04 1.68 17.48
C SER A 312 10.61 2.49 18.65
N ARG A 313 11.85 2.17 19.04
CA ARG A 313 12.61 2.91 20.07
C ARG A 313 13.53 3.98 19.50
N ARG A 314 13.57 4.13 18.17
CA ARG A 314 14.40 5.14 17.49
C ARG A 314 13.91 6.57 17.75
N PHE A 315 12.65 6.71 18.14
CA PHE A 315 11.97 8.00 18.28
C PHE A 315 11.59 8.25 19.76
N ALA A 316 11.70 9.49 20.20
CA ALA A 316 11.15 9.94 21.48
C ALA A 316 9.66 10.29 21.38
N GLN A 317 9.20 10.63 20.17
CA GLN A 317 7.81 10.96 19.86
C GLN A 317 7.03 9.72 19.46
N ALA A 318 5.74 9.73 19.80
CA ALA A 318 4.74 8.79 19.30
C ALA A 318 3.73 9.54 18.43
N SER A 319 3.10 8.78 17.53
CA SER A 319 2.14 9.31 16.56
C SER A 319 0.88 8.43 16.50
N LEU A 320 -0.29 9.05 16.44
CA LEU A 320 -1.56 8.36 16.16
C LEU A 320 -2.21 9.00 14.94
N HIS A 321 -2.46 8.21 13.90
CA HIS A 321 -3.16 8.63 12.69
C HIS A 321 -4.52 7.93 12.60
N LEU A 322 -5.60 8.71 12.54
CA LEU A 322 -6.93 8.24 12.18
C LEU A 322 -7.17 8.55 10.70
N VAL A 323 -7.24 7.50 9.88
CA VAL A 323 -7.28 7.59 8.43
C VAL A 323 -8.67 7.24 7.94
N PHE A 324 -9.40 8.25 7.47
CA PHE A 324 -10.72 8.12 6.86
C PHE A 324 -10.59 8.14 5.34
N GLN A 325 -11.27 7.23 4.66
CA GLN A 325 -11.20 7.11 3.21
C GLN A 325 -12.58 6.98 2.59
N ILE A 326 -12.77 7.67 1.46
CA ILE A 326 -14.00 7.66 0.68
C ILE A 326 -13.70 7.86 -0.80
N ARG A 327 -14.49 7.23 -1.68
CA ARG A 327 -14.56 7.64 -3.08
C ARG A 327 -15.35 8.94 -3.16
N ALA A 328 -14.66 10.05 -3.41
CA ALA A 328 -15.26 11.38 -3.31
C ALA A 328 -15.81 11.87 -4.65
N THR A 329 -16.95 12.55 -4.62
CA THR A 329 -17.42 13.44 -5.69
C THR A 329 -16.71 14.80 -5.61
N PRO A 330 -16.78 15.65 -6.66
CA PRO A 330 -16.16 16.98 -6.63
C PRO A 330 -16.58 17.84 -5.43
N ARG A 331 -17.88 17.89 -5.12
CA ARG A 331 -18.41 18.66 -3.98
C ARG A 331 -17.94 18.06 -2.64
N GLN A 332 -17.90 16.73 -2.53
CA GLN A 332 -17.38 16.06 -1.33
C GLN A 332 -15.92 16.42 -1.07
N LEU A 333 -15.06 16.57 -2.10
CA LEU A 333 -13.67 16.98 -1.89
C LEU A 333 -13.57 18.29 -1.10
N ALA A 334 -14.29 19.32 -1.53
CA ALA A 334 -14.29 20.63 -0.88
C ALA A 334 -14.94 20.61 0.50
N ARG A 335 -16.09 19.95 0.62
CA ARG A 335 -16.83 19.82 1.88
C ARG A 335 -16.01 19.10 2.96
N ASN A 336 -15.40 17.98 2.59
CA ASN A 336 -14.63 17.12 3.50
C ASN A 336 -13.32 17.79 3.93
N ALA A 337 -12.64 18.50 3.01
CA ALA A 337 -11.47 19.29 3.36
C ALA A 337 -11.81 20.44 4.33
N LEU A 338 -12.88 21.19 4.05
CA LEU A 338 -13.35 22.24 4.97
C LEU A 338 -13.75 21.68 6.33
N LEU A 339 -14.46 20.56 6.36
CA LEU A 339 -14.85 19.88 7.59
C LEU A 339 -13.62 19.50 8.44
N ALA A 340 -12.58 18.94 7.82
CA ALA A 340 -11.38 18.54 8.53
C ALA A 340 -10.71 19.74 9.24
N GLU A 341 -10.55 20.85 8.54
CA GLU A 341 -10.00 22.11 9.09
C GLU A 341 -10.87 22.67 10.23
N VAL A 342 -12.21 22.67 10.05
CA VAL A 342 -13.15 23.15 11.07
C VAL A 342 -13.07 22.32 12.36
N LEU A 343 -12.96 21.00 12.23
CA LEU A 343 -12.82 20.09 13.38
C LEU A 343 -11.50 20.36 14.11
N THR A 344 -10.37 20.45 13.40
CA THR A 344 -9.06 20.65 14.04
C THR A 344 -8.83 22.06 14.58
N ALA A 345 -9.60 23.06 14.12
CA ALA A 345 -9.48 24.42 14.61
C ALA A 345 -9.93 24.61 16.08
N THR A 346 -10.89 23.80 16.57
CA THR A 346 -11.47 23.96 17.89
C THR A 346 -12.30 22.75 18.36
N CYS A 347 -12.52 22.62 19.65
CA CYS A 347 -13.49 21.68 20.23
C CYS A 347 -14.20 22.32 21.42
N ARG A 348 -15.26 21.69 21.96
CA ARG A 348 -16.02 22.27 23.07
C ARG A 348 -15.16 22.56 24.31
N ALA A 349 -14.17 21.71 24.59
CA ALA A 349 -13.26 21.91 25.72
C ALA A 349 -12.33 23.13 25.53
N TYR A 350 -11.98 23.45 24.28
CA TYR A 350 -11.07 24.55 23.92
C TYR A 350 -11.67 25.39 22.78
N PRO A 351 -12.69 26.21 23.09
CA PRO A 351 -13.41 26.99 22.08
C PRO A 351 -12.51 28.10 21.50
N GLY A 352 -12.38 28.12 20.18
CA GLY A 352 -11.52 29.00 19.40
C GLY A 352 -10.05 28.57 19.30
N ARG A 353 -9.40 29.00 18.21
CA ARG A 353 -8.01 28.66 17.86
C ARG A 353 -6.98 29.00 18.95
N THR A 354 -7.13 30.14 19.62
CA THR A 354 -6.17 30.57 20.65
C THR A 354 -6.14 29.60 21.83
N ARG A 355 -7.31 29.12 22.28
CA ARG A 355 -7.37 28.15 23.39
C ARG A 355 -6.87 26.78 22.96
N MET A 356 -7.19 26.36 21.73
CA MET A 356 -6.66 25.12 21.16
C MET A 356 -5.12 25.15 21.07
N ALA A 357 -4.55 26.24 20.54
CA ALA A 357 -3.09 26.41 20.46
C ALA A 357 -2.42 26.42 21.83
N LEU A 358 -3.00 27.11 22.83
CA LEU A 358 -2.51 27.08 24.21
C LEU A 358 -2.59 25.68 24.84
N ALA A 359 -3.64 24.91 24.53
CA ALA A 359 -3.76 23.53 25.00
C ALA A 359 -2.63 22.65 24.45
N LEU A 360 -2.33 22.77 23.16
CA LEU A 360 -1.24 22.04 22.50
C LEU A 360 0.15 22.46 23.02
N ASP A 361 0.37 23.76 23.25
CA ASP A 361 1.60 24.28 23.85
C ASP A 361 1.83 23.74 25.27
N ASN A 362 0.75 23.67 26.07
CA ASN A 362 0.77 23.03 27.40
C ASN A 362 1.03 21.52 27.36
N LEU A 363 0.88 20.89 26.19
CA LEU A 363 1.27 19.50 25.92
C LEU A 363 2.68 19.41 25.33
N TYR A 364 3.56 20.34 25.71
CA TYR A 364 4.96 20.41 25.29
C TYR A 364 5.13 20.56 23.77
N GLY A 365 4.23 21.32 23.14
CA GLY A 365 4.25 21.53 21.69
C GLY A 365 3.79 20.31 20.91
N ALA A 366 2.84 19.54 21.45
CA ALA A 366 2.17 18.48 20.69
C ALA A 366 1.52 19.06 19.43
N SER A 367 1.55 18.31 18.33
CA SER A 367 0.80 18.64 17.12
C SER A 367 -0.55 17.93 17.11
N LEU A 368 -1.55 18.62 16.58
CA LEU A 368 -2.84 18.04 16.21
C LEU A 368 -3.20 18.66 14.87
N ASP A 369 -3.17 17.84 13.83
CA ASP A 369 -3.34 18.28 12.45
C ASP A 369 -4.40 17.45 11.74
N SER A 370 -4.96 18.04 10.69
CA SER A 370 -5.69 17.29 9.68
C SER A 370 -5.09 17.51 8.30
N HIS A 371 -5.19 16.49 7.44
CA HIS A 371 -4.73 16.56 6.07
C HIS A 371 -5.74 15.91 5.13
N ALA A 372 -6.16 16.65 4.10
CA ALA A 372 -6.92 16.12 2.98
C ALA A 372 -5.98 15.78 1.81
N GLY A 373 -5.73 14.48 1.63
CA GLY A 373 -5.00 13.92 0.51
C GLY A 373 -5.94 13.29 -0.52
N LYS A 374 -5.41 12.99 -1.72
CA LYS A 374 -6.17 12.28 -2.75
C LYS A 374 -5.28 11.35 -3.55
N SER A 375 -5.79 10.14 -3.80
CA SER A 375 -5.19 9.14 -4.68
C SER A 375 -6.24 8.77 -5.72
N GLY A 376 -6.12 9.30 -6.95
CA GLY A 376 -7.16 9.18 -7.97
C GLY A 376 -8.49 9.81 -7.55
N ASP A 377 -9.55 9.02 -7.40
CA ASP A 377 -10.87 9.43 -6.88
C ASP A 377 -11.09 9.08 -5.39
N ILE A 378 -10.09 8.50 -4.73
CA ILE A 378 -10.13 8.25 -3.28
C ILE A 378 -9.57 9.46 -2.55
N GLN A 379 -10.43 10.12 -1.77
CA GLN A 379 -10.01 11.14 -0.83
C GLN A 379 -9.66 10.46 0.50
N THR A 380 -8.51 10.83 1.05
CA THR A 380 -8.06 10.39 2.37
C THR A 380 -8.02 11.61 3.28
N LEU A 381 -8.78 11.56 4.38
CA LEU A 381 -8.64 12.51 5.47
C LEU A 381 -7.83 11.84 6.58
N VAL A 382 -6.71 12.44 6.96
CA VAL A 382 -5.89 11.98 8.08
C VAL A 382 -6.04 12.99 9.20
N PHE A 383 -6.46 12.54 10.37
CA PHE A 383 -6.32 13.30 11.61
C PHE A 383 -5.17 12.69 12.40
N SER A 384 -4.15 13.49 12.69
CA SER A 384 -2.93 13.02 13.34
C SER A 384 -2.63 13.80 14.60
N VAL A 385 -2.03 13.11 15.56
CA VAL A 385 -1.35 13.74 16.69
C VAL A 385 0.07 13.20 16.78
N ASP A 386 1.03 14.10 16.99
CA ASP A 386 2.42 13.77 17.29
C ASP A 386 2.83 14.47 18.58
N ALA A 387 3.38 13.71 19.51
CA ALA A 387 3.81 14.25 20.79
C ALA A 387 4.87 13.36 21.42
N LEU A 388 5.56 13.89 22.44
CA LEU A 388 6.46 13.09 23.25
C LEU A 388 5.69 11.96 23.94
N ALA A 389 6.18 10.73 23.77
CA ALA A 389 5.50 9.56 24.33
C ALA A 389 5.47 9.59 25.86
N ARG A 390 6.57 10.05 26.47
CA ARG A 390 6.74 10.21 27.92
C ARG A 390 7.55 11.45 28.23
N TRP A 391 7.24 12.10 29.35
CA TRP A 391 8.01 13.20 29.92
C TRP A 391 8.77 12.76 31.19
N THR A 392 9.65 13.62 31.69
CA THR A 392 10.55 13.31 32.82
C THR A 392 9.82 13.15 34.15
N ASP A 393 8.62 13.69 34.29
CA ASP A 393 7.74 13.53 35.46
C ASP A 393 6.85 12.26 35.39
N GLY A 394 7.01 11.45 34.34
CA GLY A 394 6.24 10.23 34.10
C GLY A 394 4.90 10.45 33.39
N SER A 395 4.51 11.69 33.12
CA SER A 395 3.33 12.01 32.31
C SER A 395 3.52 11.56 30.85
N SER A 396 2.40 11.37 30.14
CA SER A 396 2.39 11.12 28.70
C SER A 396 1.66 12.25 27.97
N PRO A 397 2.40 13.25 27.45
CA PRO A 397 1.82 14.29 26.59
C PRO A 397 1.06 13.70 25.40
N PHE A 398 1.55 12.57 24.87
CA PHE A 398 0.90 11.84 23.80
C PHE A 398 -0.49 11.29 24.16
N GLN A 399 -0.68 10.70 25.34
CA GLN A 399 -2.02 10.24 25.76
C GLN A 399 -2.99 11.42 25.85
N ALA A 400 -2.57 12.54 26.45
CA ALA A 400 -3.40 13.74 26.53
C ALA A 400 -3.70 14.35 25.14
N ALA A 401 -2.74 14.30 24.21
CA ALA A 401 -2.98 14.72 22.83
C ALA A 401 -3.96 13.79 22.10
N CYS A 402 -3.90 12.47 22.34
CA CYS A 402 -4.89 11.52 21.82
C CYS A 402 -6.29 11.83 22.38
N ASP A 403 -6.42 12.10 23.68
CA ASP A 403 -7.70 12.51 24.29
C ASP A 403 -8.25 13.78 23.63
N LEU A 404 -7.39 14.75 23.31
CA LEU A 404 -7.75 15.98 22.61
C LEU A 404 -8.22 15.72 21.17
N LEU A 405 -7.53 14.86 20.41
CA LEU A 405 -7.97 14.43 19.07
C LEU A 405 -9.37 13.81 19.09
N PHE A 406 -9.63 12.92 20.05
CA PHE A 406 -10.97 12.33 20.18
C PHE A 406 -12.01 13.33 20.69
N SER A 407 -11.61 14.36 21.44
CA SER A 407 -12.51 15.46 21.81
C SER A 407 -12.88 16.32 20.61
N VAL A 408 -11.94 16.58 19.69
CA VAL A 408 -12.20 17.24 18.40
C VAL A 408 -13.21 16.44 17.57
N LEU A 409 -13.04 15.12 17.48
CA LEU A 409 -13.91 14.29 16.65
C LEU A 409 -15.27 13.98 17.28
N LEU A 410 -15.35 13.78 18.59
CA LEU A 410 -16.56 13.33 19.29
C LEU A 410 -17.34 14.44 19.99
N ASP A 411 -16.68 15.56 20.28
CA ASP A 411 -17.30 16.72 20.94
C ASP A 411 -16.90 18.05 20.27
N PRO A 412 -17.22 18.22 18.97
CA PRO A 412 -16.86 19.41 18.24
C PRO A 412 -17.55 20.66 18.81
N ASP A 413 -16.96 21.84 18.55
CA ASP A 413 -17.55 23.12 18.93
C ASP A 413 -18.71 23.48 17.97
N TRP A 414 -19.93 23.12 18.39
CA TRP A 414 -21.18 23.49 17.73
C TRP A 414 -22.12 24.23 18.69
N ASP A 415 -23.15 24.87 18.12
CA ASP A 415 -24.27 25.39 18.88
C ASP A 415 -25.16 24.24 19.39
N GLU A 416 -25.43 24.19 20.69
CA GLU A 416 -26.14 23.05 21.31
C GLU A 416 -27.59 22.88 20.82
N LYS A 417 -28.25 23.97 20.41
CA LYS A 417 -29.67 23.92 20.01
C LYS A 417 -29.83 23.49 18.57
N THR A 418 -28.95 23.97 17.71
CA THR A 418 -29.00 23.73 16.25
C THR A 418 -28.07 22.60 15.81
N GLN A 419 -27.16 22.18 16.68
CA GLN A 419 -26.01 21.30 16.39
C GLN A 419 -25.14 21.81 15.23
N ALA A 420 -25.24 23.08 14.85
CA ALA A 420 -24.48 23.66 13.75
C ALA A 420 -23.10 24.12 14.21
N PHE A 421 -22.08 23.88 13.38
CA PHE A 421 -20.73 24.42 13.60
C PHE A 421 -20.76 25.95 13.73
N ARG A 422 -19.80 26.50 14.48
CA ARG A 422 -19.66 27.95 14.69
C ARG A 422 -19.38 28.64 13.35
N ASP A 423 -20.23 29.60 12.99
CA ASP A 423 -20.17 30.31 11.71
C ASP A 423 -18.82 31.04 11.52
N GLU A 424 -18.33 31.69 12.57
CA GLU A 424 -17.05 32.40 12.55
C GLU A 424 -15.86 31.47 12.24
N ILE A 425 -15.85 30.25 12.79
CA ILE A 425 -14.82 29.25 12.52
C ILE A 425 -14.95 28.73 11.09
N VAL A 426 -16.16 28.39 10.66
CA VAL A 426 -16.42 27.89 9.30
C VAL A 426 -15.97 28.90 8.24
N GLU A 427 -16.32 30.17 8.39
CA GLU A 427 -15.95 31.20 7.41
C GLU A 427 -14.45 31.57 7.47
N SER A 428 -13.83 31.49 8.65
CA SER A 428 -12.37 31.60 8.80
C SER A 428 -11.66 30.48 8.02
N GLU A 429 -12.04 29.21 8.24
CA GLU A 429 -11.41 28.08 7.57
C GLU A 429 -11.69 28.03 6.07
N ARG A 430 -12.91 28.40 5.65
CA ARG A 430 -13.24 28.56 4.24
C ARG A 430 -12.35 29.59 3.58
N SER A 431 -12.15 30.74 4.23
CA SER A 431 -11.28 31.80 3.73
C SER A 431 -9.83 31.33 3.62
N ASN A 432 -9.32 30.58 4.59
CA ASN A 432 -7.96 30.00 4.56
C ASN A 432 -7.79 29.04 3.37
N LEU A 433 -8.74 28.13 3.15
CA LEU A 433 -8.70 27.20 2.02
C LEU A 433 -8.84 27.91 0.66
N LEU A 434 -9.69 28.94 0.56
CA LEU A 434 -9.81 29.76 -0.65
C LEU A 434 -8.51 30.52 -0.94
N LEU A 435 -7.86 31.06 0.09
CA LEU A 435 -6.54 31.69 -0.04
C LEU A 435 -5.48 30.69 -0.51
N SER A 436 -5.51 29.45 -0.02
CA SER A 436 -4.62 28.38 -0.48
C SER A 436 -4.82 28.05 -1.97
N LEU A 437 -6.08 27.95 -2.42
CA LEU A 437 -6.41 27.76 -3.85
C LEU A 437 -5.98 28.95 -4.71
N LEU A 438 -6.20 30.18 -4.24
CA LEU A 438 -5.78 31.39 -4.95
C LEU A 438 -4.25 31.50 -5.04
N ALA A 439 -3.53 31.19 -3.95
CA ALA A 439 -2.08 31.15 -3.94
C ALA A 439 -1.55 30.12 -4.95
N ARG A 440 -2.19 28.95 -5.04
CA ARG A 440 -1.89 27.91 -6.03
C ARG A 440 -2.16 28.37 -7.46
N ALA A 441 -3.26 29.07 -7.72
CA ALA A 441 -3.60 29.60 -9.03
C ALA A 441 -2.69 30.77 -9.48
N ASN A 442 -2.14 31.53 -8.53
CA ASN A 442 -1.19 32.62 -8.78
C ASN A 442 0.22 32.10 -9.09
N ASP A 443 0.60 30.96 -8.52
CA ASP A 443 1.80 30.22 -8.88
C ASP A 443 1.65 29.64 -10.30
N LYS A 444 2.35 30.24 -11.26
CA LYS A 444 2.22 29.89 -12.69
C LYS A 444 2.62 28.45 -12.98
N LEU A 445 3.55 27.89 -12.22
CA LEU A 445 3.98 26.49 -12.40
C LEU A 445 2.89 25.54 -11.91
N LYS A 446 2.37 25.78 -10.69
CA LYS A 446 1.27 24.98 -10.14
C LYS A 446 0.00 25.09 -10.98
N TRP A 447 -0.33 26.30 -11.45
CA TRP A 447 -1.46 26.51 -12.36
C TRP A 447 -1.30 25.70 -13.66
N THR A 448 -0.12 25.72 -14.28
CA THR A 448 0.13 24.99 -15.53
C THR A 448 0.02 23.48 -15.30
N TYR A 449 0.53 23.00 -14.16
CA TYR A 449 0.39 21.61 -13.74
C TYR A 449 -1.08 21.22 -13.52
N ASP A 450 -1.84 22.01 -12.75
CA ASP A 450 -3.25 21.73 -12.46
C ASP A 450 -4.09 21.72 -13.74
N ARG A 451 -3.83 22.68 -14.64
CA ARG A 451 -4.51 22.74 -15.93
C ARG A 451 -4.18 21.52 -16.79
N CYS A 452 -2.93 21.08 -16.79
CA CYS A 452 -2.51 19.87 -17.49
C CYS A 452 -3.19 18.62 -16.90
N LEU A 453 -3.26 18.53 -15.57
CA LEU A 453 -3.90 17.42 -14.87
C LEU A 453 -5.42 17.37 -15.13
N GLU A 454 -6.09 18.52 -15.11
CA GLU A 454 -7.51 18.68 -15.47
C GLU A 454 -7.77 18.21 -16.90
N LEU A 455 -6.99 18.70 -17.88
CA LEU A 455 -7.15 18.30 -19.28
C LEU A 455 -6.82 16.82 -19.50
N PHE A 456 -5.80 16.29 -18.82
CA PHE A 456 -5.43 14.88 -18.90
C PHE A 456 -6.53 13.96 -18.36
N CYS A 457 -7.18 14.34 -17.26
CA CYS A 457 -8.24 13.54 -16.62
C CYS A 457 -9.65 13.85 -17.15
N GLY A 458 -9.84 14.95 -17.88
CA GLY A 458 -11.15 15.47 -18.24
C GLY A 458 -11.98 15.91 -17.03
N GLU A 459 -13.29 15.70 -17.07
CA GLU A 459 -14.22 16.08 -15.98
C GLU A 459 -14.14 15.16 -14.74
N LYS A 460 -13.24 14.18 -14.73
CA LYS A 460 -13.11 13.21 -13.64
C LYS A 460 -12.50 13.84 -12.39
N VAL A 461 -12.94 13.33 -11.23
CA VAL A 461 -12.46 13.74 -9.91
C VAL A 461 -10.94 13.66 -9.80
N HIS A 462 -10.31 12.71 -10.49
CA HIS A 462 -8.86 12.53 -10.61
C HIS A 462 -8.10 13.82 -10.94
N GLY A 463 -8.67 14.69 -11.79
CA GLY A 463 -8.07 15.95 -12.22
C GLY A 463 -8.10 17.07 -11.18
N LEU A 464 -8.91 16.93 -10.13
CA LEU A 464 -9.19 18.01 -9.18
C LEU A 464 -8.18 18.05 -8.01
N PRO A 465 -7.94 19.21 -7.37
CA PRO A 465 -7.20 19.26 -6.10
C PRO A 465 -7.90 18.45 -5.00
N ALA A 466 -7.15 17.96 -4.02
CA ALA A 466 -7.71 17.20 -2.88
C ALA A 466 -8.72 18.00 -2.03
N ILE A 467 -8.63 19.35 -2.09
CA ILE A 467 -9.53 20.29 -1.42
C ILE A 467 -10.68 20.78 -2.33
N GLY A 468 -10.86 20.17 -3.50
CA GLY A 468 -11.94 20.50 -4.45
C GLY A 468 -11.74 21.82 -5.20
N ARG A 469 -12.82 22.33 -5.79
CA ARG A 469 -12.85 23.59 -6.54
C ARG A 469 -13.20 24.77 -5.65
N ALA A 470 -12.76 25.97 -6.03
CA ALA A 470 -13.08 27.19 -5.30
C ALA A 470 -14.59 27.50 -5.35
N GLU A 471 -15.26 27.20 -6.45
CA GLU A 471 -16.70 27.37 -6.63
C GLU A 471 -17.49 26.46 -5.67
N ASP A 472 -17.10 25.19 -5.57
CA ASP A 472 -17.70 24.25 -4.64
C ASP A 472 -17.52 24.74 -3.20
N LEU A 473 -16.28 25.11 -2.84
CA LEU A 473 -15.93 25.56 -1.50
C LEU A 473 -16.72 26.82 -1.07
N LYS A 474 -17.01 27.75 -1.98
CA LYS A 474 -17.83 28.95 -1.68
C LYS A 474 -19.29 28.63 -1.37
N THR A 475 -19.79 27.48 -1.83
CA THR A 475 -21.21 27.10 -1.72
C THR A 475 -21.48 26.04 -0.65
N ILE A 476 -20.46 25.55 0.06
CA ILE A 476 -20.62 24.60 1.16
C ILE A 476 -21.30 25.31 2.34
N THR A 477 -22.48 24.85 2.72
CA THR A 477 -23.26 25.38 3.86
C THR A 477 -22.88 24.68 5.16
N ARG A 478 -23.35 25.19 6.31
CA ARG A 478 -23.20 24.50 7.60
C ARG A 478 -23.96 23.16 7.64
N ASP A 479 -25.08 23.05 6.94
CA ASP A 479 -25.82 21.79 6.81
C ASP A 479 -25.04 20.74 5.99
N ASP A 480 -24.37 21.16 4.90
CA ASP A 480 -23.45 20.29 4.17
C ASP A 480 -22.34 19.77 5.12
N LEU A 481 -21.77 20.63 5.97
CA LEU A 481 -20.75 20.19 6.93
C LEU A 481 -21.29 19.20 7.97
N LEU A 482 -22.53 19.35 8.42
CA LEU A 482 -23.17 18.38 9.32
C LEU A 482 -23.42 17.03 8.65
N GLU A 483 -23.82 17.03 7.37
CA GLU A 483 -23.91 15.81 6.58
C GLU A 483 -22.53 15.16 6.41
N GLY A 484 -21.51 15.97 6.08
CA GLY A 484 -20.12 15.52 5.97
C GLY A 484 -19.60 14.92 7.28
N TYR A 485 -19.96 15.50 8.43
CA TYR A 485 -19.60 14.97 9.73
C TYR A 485 -20.29 13.62 10.00
N ARG A 486 -21.58 13.48 9.67
CA ARG A 486 -22.26 12.17 9.77
C ARG A 486 -21.60 11.12 8.88
N GLU A 487 -21.21 11.49 7.65
CA GLU A 487 -20.50 10.60 6.72
C GLU A 487 -19.10 10.25 7.22
N LEU A 488 -18.33 11.19 7.76
CA LEU A 488 -17.04 10.93 8.41
C LEU A 488 -17.19 9.88 9.52
N MET A 489 -18.18 10.10 10.39
CA MET A 489 -18.38 9.27 11.57
C MET A 489 -19.00 7.90 11.27
N HIS A 490 -19.73 7.71 10.16
CA HIS A 490 -20.45 6.44 9.89
C HIS A 490 -20.25 5.85 8.48
N GLY A 491 -19.94 6.66 7.48
CA GLY A 491 -19.93 6.29 6.06
C GLY A 491 -18.54 6.15 5.42
N MET A 492 -17.49 6.71 6.02
CA MET A 492 -16.12 6.55 5.52
C MET A 492 -15.44 5.33 6.12
N GLN A 493 -14.61 4.63 5.33
CA GLN A 493 -13.74 3.59 5.86
C GLN A 493 -12.75 4.22 6.84
N LEU A 494 -12.55 3.61 8.01
CA LEU A 494 -11.66 4.12 9.04
C LEU A 494 -10.61 3.07 9.42
N SER A 495 -9.36 3.49 9.53
CA SER A 495 -8.26 2.72 10.10
C SER A 495 -7.41 3.60 11.01
N ALA A 496 -6.88 3.01 12.10
CA ALA A 496 -6.03 3.71 13.06
C ALA A 496 -4.59 3.16 12.97
N TYR A 497 -3.61 4.05 13.02
CA TYR A 497 -2.19 3.70 13.00
C TYR A 497 -1.49 4.35 14.18
N LEU A 498 -0.88 3.54 15.04
CA LEU A 498 -0.15 3.95 16.22
C LEU A 498 1.33 3.63 16.05
N GLY A 499 2.18 4.64 16.16
CA GLY A 499 3.62 4.53 15.91
C GLY A 499 4.47 5.14 17.03
N GLY A 500 5.71 4.66 17.17
CA GLY A 500 6.73 5.22 18.08
C GLY A 500 7.02 4.31 19.27
N PRO A 501 7.56 4.85 20.39
CA PRO A 501 7.90 4.06 21.58
C PRO A 501 6.64 3.75 22.40
N VAL A 502 5.76 2.94 21.82
CA VAL A 502 4.44 2.59 22.33
C VAL A 502 4.51 1.36 23.22
N ASP A 503 3.92 1.44 24.41
CA ASP A 503 3.78 0.31 25.32
C ASP A 503 2.32 -0.19 25.42
N ALA A 504 2.11 -1.25 26.19
CA ALA A 504 0.79 -1.85 26.37
C ALA A 504 -0.25 -0.87 26.95
N PRO A 505 0.02 -0.12 28.04
CA PRO A 505 -0.92 0.90 28.54
C PRO A 505 -1.31 1.94 27.50
N MET A 506 -0.37 2.42 26.68
CA MET A 506 -0.66 3.39 25.63
C MET A 506 -1.52 2.79 24.50
N THR A 507 -1.27 1.53 24.15
CA THR A 507 -2.09 0.78 23.20
C THR A 507 -3.52 0.59 23.72
N GLU A 508 -3.67 0.18 24.98
CA GLU A 508 -4.97 0.00 25.65
C GLU A 508 -5.76 1.30 25.73
N HIS A 509 -5.08 2.41 26.04
CA HIS A 509 -5.68 3.74 26.04
C HIS A 509 -6.23 4.10 24.64
N CYS A 510 -5.45 3.88 23.57
CA CYS A 510 -5.92 4.10 22.19
C CYS A 510 -7.11 3.19 21.84
N VAL A 511 -7.11 1.93 22.28
CA VAL A 511 -8.25 1.02 22.11
C VAL A 511 -9.50 1.53 22.84
N ALA A 512 -9.35 2.03 24.07
CA ALA A 512 -10.46 2.64 24.82
C ALA A 512 -11.01 3.87 24.10
N LEU A 513 -10.15 4.70 23.51
CA LEU A 513 -10.56 5.83 22.70
C LEU A 513 -11.33 5.40 21.45
N LEU A 514 -10.83 4.41 20.70
CA LEU A 514 -11.52 3.86 19.53
C LEU A 514 -12.89 3.28 19.89
N ASN A 515 -13.07 2.69 21.07
CA ASN A 515 -14.37 2.20 21.54
C ASN A 515 -15.41 3.31 21.76
N ARG A 516 -14.99 4.58 21.87
CA ARG A 516 -15.90 5.74 21.96
C ARG A 516 -16.45 6.15 20.60
N LEU A 517 -15.85 5.69 19.49
CA LEU A 517 -16.37 5.97 18.15
C LEU A 517 -17.73 5.28 17.96
N PRO A 518 -18.65 5.88 17.19
CA PRO A 518 -19.93 5.26 16.90
C PRO A 518 -19.72 3.96 16.12
N ARG A 519 -20.49 2.93 16.48
CA ARG A 519 -20.55 1.69 15.71
C ARG A 519 -21.27 1.96 14.39
N ALA A 520 -20.61 1.65 13.29
CA ALA A 520 -21.13 1.82 11.95
C ALA A 520 -20.77 0.61 11.09
N VAL A 521 -21.51 0.42 9.99
CA VAL A 521 -21.12 -0.51 8.93
C VAL A 521 -20.45 0.32 7.85
N ARG A 522 -19.12 0.41 7.90
CA ARG A 522 -18.35 1.21 6.95
C ARG A 522 -18.08 0.42 5.67
N PRO A 523 -17.97 1.08 4.50
CA PRO A 523 -17.54 0.42 3.27
C PRO A 523 -16.09 -0.09 3.42
N ARG A 524 -15.82 -1.26 2.82
CA ARG A 524 -14.45 -1.81 2.72
C ARG A 524 -13.84 -1.33 1.40
N LEU A 525 -12.75 -0.57 1.46
CA LEU A 525 -11.92 -0.32 0.28
C LEU A 525 -10.92 -1.46 0.15
N HIS A 526 -10.84 -2.06 -1.05
CA HIS A 526 -9.95 -3.17 -1.33
C HIS A 526 -8.59 -2.65 -1.83
N PRO A 527 -7.48 -3.03 -1.14
CA PRO A 527 -6.12 -2.71 -1.57
C PRO A 527 -5.84 -3.02 -3.04
N GLY A 528 -5.38 -2.03 -3.81
CA GLY A 528 -5.00 -2.22 -5.21
C GLY A 528 -6.17 -2.32 -6.21
N LEU A 529 -7.43 -2.26 -5.75
CA LEU A 529 -8.63 -2.14 -6.59
C LEU A 529 -9.03 -0.67 -6.82
N LEU A 530 -8.72 0.19 -5.84
CA LEU A 530 -9.01 1.61 -5.85
C LEU A 530 -7.71 2.43 -5.84
N PRO A 531 -7.67 3.61 -6.46
CA PRO A 531 -8.77 4.35 -7.11
C PRO A 531 -9.30 3.77 -8.43
N SER A 532 -10.45 4.29 -8.89
CA SER A 532 -11.02 3.96 -10.20
C SER A 532 -10.07 4.32 -11.32
N ASP A 533 -10.14 3.59 -12.44
CA ASP A 533 -9.29 3.87 -13.59
C ASP A 533 -9.60 5.24 -14.23
N CYS A 534 -8.57 5.91 -14.71
CA CYS A 534 -8.66 7.20 -15.36
C CYS A 534 -7.80 7.20 -16.63
N PRO A 535 -8.27 6.55 -17.72
CA PRO A 535 -7.61 6.68 -19.00
C PRO A 535 -7.52 8.16 -19.37
N ALA A 536 -6.38 8.53 -19.95
CA ALA A 536 -6.14 9.88 -20.44
C ALA A 536 -7.23 10.30 -21.42
N ALA A 537 -7.65 11.55 -21.34
CA ALA A 537 -8.50 12.17 -22.35
C ALA A 537 -7.83 12.12 -23.74
N ASP A 538 -8.58 12.54 -24.77
CA ASP A 538 -8.05 12.68 -26.12
C ASP A 538 -6.84 13.62 -26.16
N GLU A 539 -6.01 13.47 -27.19
CA GLU A 539 -4.82 14.31 -27.35
C GLU A 539 -5.21 15.79 -27.34
N CYS A 540 -4.60 16.55 -26.43
CA CYS A 540 -4.98 17.92 -26.17
C CYS A 540 -3.75 18.83 -26.12
N ARG A 541 -3.82 19.97 -26.82
CA ARG A 541 -2.85 21.06 -26.73
C ARG A 541 -3.58 22.35 -26.33
N ASP A 542 -3.25 22.88 -25.17
CA ASP A 542 -3.82 24.11 -24.61
C ASP A 542 -2.73 25.19 -24.54
N VAL A 543 -2.98 26.35 -25.15
CA VAL A 543 -2.07 27.50 -25.12
C VAL A 543 -2.81 28.69 -24.53
N THR A 544 -2.41 29.09 -23.33
CA THR A 544 -2.97 30.22 -22.62
C THR A 544 -2.00 31.38 -22.62
N VAL A 545 -2.47 32.56 -23.04
CA VAL A 545 -1.68 33.79 -23.02
C VAL A 545 -2.05 34.61 -21.78
N LYS A 546 -1.06 34.90 -20.92
CA LYS A 546 -1.20 35.77 -19.74
C LYS A 546 0.07 36.61 -19.58
N THR A 547 0.00 37.67 -18.78
CA THR A 547 1.20 38.42 -18.38
C THR A 547 2.09 37.53 -17.52
N VAL A 548 3.18 37.01 -18.09
CA VAL A 548 4.18 36.18 -17.42
C VAL A 548 5.58 36.57 -17.91
N GLU A 549 6.53 36.65 -16.98
CA GLU A 549 7.96 36.88 -17.32
C GLU A 549 8.61 35.63 -17.90
N GLN A 550 8.15 34.46 -17.46
CA GLN A 550 8.61 33.15 -17.94
C GLN A 550 7.42 32.37 -18.45
N ALA A 551 7.57 31.81 -19.65
CA ALA A 551 6.62 30.84 -20.14
C ALA A 551 6.72 29.52 -19.35
N ARG A 552 5.60 28.83 -19.17
CA ARG A 552 5.51 27.54 -18.50
C ARG A 552 5.01 26.50 -19.48
N LEU A 553 5.61 25.31 -19.41
CA LEU A 553 5.28 24.17 -20.23
C LEU A 553 4.99 22.98 -19.32
N ALA A 554 3.90 22.26 -19.61
CA ALA A 554 3.60 20.96 -19.02
C ALA A 554 3.32 19.94 -20.13
N LEU A 555 3.95 18.77 -20.04
CA LEU A 555 3.74 17.62 -20.92
C LEU A 555 3.30 16.43 -20.10
N ALA A 556 2.12 15.87 -20.35
CA ALA A 556 1.63 14.67 -19.67
C ALA A 556 1.65 13.46 -20.61
N TYR A 557 2.32 12.41 -20.17
CA TYR A 557 2.45 11.14 -20.86
C TYR A 557 1.65 10.06 -20.14
N ASP A 558 0.88 9.25 -20.86
CA ASP A 558 0.30 8.02 -20.33
C ASP A 558 1.23 6.82 -20.59
N GLY A 559 0.77 5.61 -20.25
CA GLY A 559 1.44 4.37 -20.63
C GLY A 559 2.50 3.87 -19.64
N LEU A 560 2.61 4.46 -18.44
CA LEU A 560 3.39 3.82 -17.38
C LEU A 560 2.64 2.58 -16.83
N PRO A 561 3.35 1.63 -16.18
CA PRO A 561 2.72 0.52 -15.48
C PRO A 561 1.72 0.98 -14.42
N ALA A 562 0.67 0.19 -14.23
CA ALA A 562 -0.33 0.44 -13.20
C ALA A 562 0.29 0.49 -11.79
N TYR A 563 -0.27 1.31 -10.90
CA TYR A 563 0.27 1.53 -9.54
C TYR A 563 0.41 0.25 -8.70
N TYR A 564 -0.45 -0.73 -8.94
CA TYR A 564 -0.48 -2.03 -8.26
C TYR A 564 0.48 -3.04 -8.89
N ALA A 565 0.99 -2.78 -10.10
CA ALA A 565 1.80 -3.71 -10.86
C ALA A 565 3.21 -3.85 -10.29
N HIS A 566 3.78 -5.06 -10.33
CA HIS A 566 5.13 -5.33 -9.87
C HIS A 566 6.17 -4.44 -10.57
N GLN A 567 5.91 -4.13 -11.85
CA GLN A 567 6.71 -3.30 -12.73
C GLN A 567 6.77 -1.80 -12.33
N GLY A 568 6.22 -1.40 -11.17
CA GLY A 568 6.35 -0.04 -10.66
C GLY A 568 7.80 0.41 -10.41
N GLY A 569 8.73 -0.51 -10.13
CA GLY A 569 10.16 -0.20 -9.94
C GLY A 569 10.80 0.49 -11.16
N PRO A 570 10.71 -0.11 -12.36
CA PRO A 570 11.13 0.52 -13.62
C PRO A 570 10.58 1.93 -13.86
N ALA A 571 9.31 2.18 -13.54
CA ALA A 571 8.70 3.50 -13.71
C ALA A 571 9.27 4.55 -12.76
N VAL A 572 9.53 4.17 -11.50
CA VAL A 572 10.17 5.04 -10.50
C VAL A 572 11.61 5.38 -10.92
N LEU A 573 12.37 4.39 -11.40
CA LEU A 573 13.72 4.60 -11.90
C LEU A 573 13.74 5.48 -13.15
N LEU A 574 12.82 5.23 -14.10
CA LEU A 574 12.64 6.06 -15.29
C LEU A 574 12.39 7.53 -14.92
N ASN A 575 11.50 7.80 -13.96
CA ASN A 575 11.23 9.17 -13.53
C ASN A 575 12.48 9.84 -12.94
N SER A 576 13.22 9.15 -12.07
CA SER A 576 14.49 9.65 -11.51
C SER A 576 15.49 10.00 -12.62
N MET A 577 15.71 9.08 -13.57
CA MET A 577 16.63 9.29 -14.69
C MET A 577 16.23 10.43 -15.62
N LEU A 578 14.93 10.60 -15.86
CA LEU A 578 14.41 11.60 -16.79
C LEU A 578 14.46 13.00 -16.18
N GLY A 579 13.79 13.24 -15.05
CA GLY A 579 13.62 14.57 -14.50
C GLY A 579 13.35 14.62 -12.99
N GLY A 580 13.40 13.50 -12.29
CA GLY A 580 12.98 13.38 -10.89
C GLY A 580 14.03 13.85 -9.87
N ASP A 581 15.27 14.08 -10.32
CA ASP A 581 16.37 14.53 -9.48
C ASP A 581 17.31 15.51 -10.23
N VAL A 582 18.26 16.09 -9.50
CA VAL A 582 19.20 17.09 -10.01
C VAL A 582 20.30 16.53 -10.93
N HIS A 583 20.42 15.20 -11.04
CA HIS A 583 21.36 14.52 -11.92
C HIS A 583 20.69 13.90 -13.15
N SER A 584 19.41 14.21 -13.34
CA SER A 584 18.58 13.69 -14.41
C SER A 584 18.90 14.30 -15.78
N LEU A 585 18.46 13.63 -16.84
CA LEU A 585 18.70 14.05 -18.23
C LEU A 585 18.11 15.43 -18.54
N LEU A 586 16.90 15.71 -18.05
CA LEU A 586 16.27 17.01 -18.29
C LEU A 586 17.05 18.12 -17.58
N PHE A 587 17.49 17.89 -16.34
CA PHE A 587 18.25 18.88 -15.59
C PHE A 587 19.61 19.15 -16.26
N ASP A 588 20.39 18.12 -16.54
CA ASP A 588 21.73 18.26 -17.13
C ASP A 588 21.67 18.82 -18.56
N VAL A 589 20.87 18.21 -19.45
CA VAL A 589 20.90 18.58 -20.87
C VAL A 589 20.15 19.89 -21.12
N ILE A 590 18.92 20.01 -20.66
CA ILE A 590 18.05 21.13 -21.09
C ILE A 590 18.33 22.40 -20.31
N ARG A 591 18.62 22.29 -19.02
CA ARG A 591 18.94 23.42 -18.16
C ARG A 591 20.43 23.76 -18.17
N GLU A 592 21.32 22.83 -17.85
CA GLU A 592 22.74 23.15 -17.68
C GLU A 592 23.48 23.28 -19.03
N GLN A 593 23.34 22.32 -19.95
CA GLN A 593 24.08 22.34 -21.22
C GLN A 593 23.48 23.29 -22.27
N MET A 594 22.15 23.21 -22.49
CA MET A 594 21.48 23.99 -23.52
C MET A 594 20.99 25.37 -23.04
N GLY A 595 20.87 25.59 -21.73
CA GLY A 595 20.38 26.85 -21.17
C GLY A 595 18.98 27.25 -21.65
N LEU A 596 18.12 26.27 -21.97
CA LEU A 596 16.77 26.51 -22.51
C LEU A 596 15.74 26.75 -21.41
N ALA A 597 15.92 26.13 -20.24
CA ALA A 597 15.00 26.19 -19.12
C ALA A 597 15.67 26.69 -17.84
N TYR A 598 14.98 27.54 -17.08
CA TYR A 598 15.38 27.94 -15.73
C TYR A 598 15.13 26.80 -14.73
N GLN A 599 14.05 26.06 -14.96
CA GLN A 599 13.65 24.89 -14.18
C GLN A 599 13.02 23.88 -15.12
N VAL A 600 13.39 22.61 -14.97
CA VAL A 600 12.78 21.49 -15.68
C VAL A 600 12.86 20.26 -14.79
N PHE A 601 11.76 19.51 -14.68
CA PHE A 601 11.69 18.29 -13.87
C PHE A 601 10.53 17.41 -14.33
N SER A 602 10.54 16.15 -13.89
CA SER A 602 9.46 15.21 -14.11
C SER A 602 8.91 14.67 -12.80
N MET A 603 7.64 14.29 -12.82
CA MET A 603 6.96 13.66 -11.69
C MET A 603 6.05 12.55 -12.18
N SER A 604 6.08 11.41 -11.49
CA SER A 604 5.17 10.30 -11.75
C SER A 604 3.85 10.50 -11.00
N GLN A 605 2.74 10.42 -11.72
CA GLN A 605 1.39 10.33 -11.16
C GLN A 605 0.98 8.86 -11.11
N ARG A 606 1.42 8.17 -10.06
CA ARG A 606 1.33 6.71 -9.94
C ARG A 606 -0.09 6.17 -10.16
N PHE A 607 -1.09 6.79 -9.54
CA PHE A 607 -2.50 6.37 -9.65
C PHE A 607 -3.15 6.68 -11.00
N LEU A 608 -2.49 7.47 -11.84
CA LEU A 608 -2.90 7.78 -13.21
C LEU A 608 -2.06 7.04 -14.23
N SER A 609 -1.12 6.19 -13.79
CA SER A 609 -0.20 5.47 -14.67
C SER A 609 0.48 6.40 -15.70
N SER A 610 0.87 7.59 -15.24
CA SER A 610 1.33 8.68 -16.10
C SER A 610 2.53 9.42 -15.53
N LEU A 611 3.21 10.16 -16.42
CA LEU A 611 4.36 10.98 -16.12
C LEU A 611 4.14 12.41 -16.63
N PHE A 612 4.38 13.38 -15.76
CA PHE A 612 4.25 14.80 -16.06
C PHE A 612 5.63 15.42 -16.10
N ILE A 613 5.95 16.18 -17.14
CA ILE A 613 7.17 16.98 -17.26
C ILE A 613 6.77 18.45 -17.21
N LEU A 614 7.44 19.21 -16.35
CA LEU A 614 7.19 20.64 -16.17
C LEU A 614 8.46 21.42 -16.46
N ALA A 615 8.33 22.54 -17.17
CA ALA A 615 9.44 23.44 -17.44
C ALA A 615 9.04 24.93 -17.32
N GLY A 616 9.97 25.75 -16.85
CA GLY A 616 9.92 27.21 -16.92
C GLY A 616 11.01 27.71 -17.87
N VAL A 617 10.62 28.45 -18.91
CA VAL A 617 11.48 28.83 -20.04
C VAL A 617 11.25 30.30 -20.42
N ALA A 618 12.20 30.89 -21.14
CA ALA A 618 11.95 32.17 -21.80
C ALA A 618 10.95 31.97 -22.96
N PRO A 619 9.99 32.89 -23.20
CA PRO A 619 8.96 32.72 -24.23
C PRO A 619 9.50 32.38 -25.63
N GLU A 620 10.62 32.97 -26.02
CA GLU A 620 11.29 32.76 -27.31
C GLU A 620 12.00 31.39 -27.42
N LYS A 621 12.25 30.72 -26.30
CA LYS A 621 12.90 29.39 -26.26
C LYS A 621 11.90 28.23 -26.16
N LEU A 622 10.60 28.52 -26.17
CA LEU A 622 9.56 27.56 -25.84
C LEU A 622 9.52 26.36 -26.78
N GLU A 623 9.52 26.59 -28.09
CA GLU A 623 9.49 25.52 -29.10
C GLU A 623 10.75 24.66 -29.03
N ALA A 624 11.93 25.30 -28.90
CA ALA A 624 13.21 24.62 -28.75
C ALA A 624 13.24 23.75 -27.49
N ALA A 625 12.71 24.25 -26.35
CA ALA A 625 12.65 23.50 -25.11
C ALA A 625 11.70 22.31 -25.20
N GLU A 626 10.51 22.48 -25.77
CA GLU A 626 9.55 21.39 -25.98
C GLU A 626 10.16 20.28 -26.87
N GLN A 627 10.82 20.66 -27.96
CA GLN A 627 11.48 19.71 -28.86
C GLN A 627 12.61 18.97 -28.15
N ALA A 628 13.45 19.68 -27.39
CA ALA A 628 14.54 19.08 -26.62
C ALA A 628 14.02 18.08 -25.57
N ILE A 629 12.93 18.40 -24.86
CA ILE A 629 12.31 17.48 -23.90
C ILE A 629 11.84 16.19 -24.59
N ARG A 630 11.13 16.33 -25.71
CA ARG A 630 10.65 15.17 -26.50
C ARG A 630 11.81 14.33 -27.02
N GLU A 631 12.90 14.96 -27.43
CA GLU A 631 14.11 14.25 -27.86
C GLU A 631 14.73 13.44 -26.72
N GLN A 632 14.81 13.98 -25.49
CA GLN A 632 15.32 13.23 -24.33
C GLN A 632 14.44 12.03 -23.97
N VAL A 633 13.11 12.17 -24.02
CA VAL A 633 12.18 11.05 -23.86
C VAL A 633 12.42 9.98 -24.94
N GLY A 634 12.60 10.42 -26.20
CA GLY A 634 12.93 9.54 -27.32
C GLY A 634 14.27 8.82 -27.15
N LYS A 635 15.30 9.51 -26.64
CA LYS A 635 16.61 8.92 -26.32
C LYS A 635 16.51 7.85 -25.24
N LEU A 636 15.75 8.08 -24.17
CA LEU A 636 15.46 7.06 -23.17
C LEU A 636 14.76 5.83 -23.77
N ALA A 637 13.72 6.04 -24.57
CA ALA A 637 13.00 4.96 -25.26
C ALA A 637 13.87 4.22 -26.30
N GLY A 638 14.84 4.91 -26.89
CA GLY A 638 15.85 4.36 -27.78
C GLY A 638 17.01 3.66 -27.07
N GLY A 639 17.11 3.74 -25.74
CA GLY A 639 18.23 3.20 -24.98
C GLY A 639 19.52 3.98 -25.14
N GLN A 640 19.46 5.29 -25.40
CA GLN A 640 20.60 6.18 -25.61
C GLN A 640 20.95 6.94 -24.32
N PHE A 641 21.43 6.22 -23.31
CA PHE A 641 21.91 6.76 -22.04
C PHE A 641 23.03 5.89 -21.46
N ASP A 642 23.92 6.44 -20.65
CA ASP A 642 25.00 5.64 -20.05
C ASP A 642 24.53 4.86 -18.79
N ASP A 643 25.31 3.87 -18.38
CA ASP A 643 25.01 3.09 -17.18
C ASP A 643 25.29 3.87 -15.88
N GLN A 644 26.08 4.94 -15.93
CA GLN A 644 26.34 5.79 -14.77
C GLN A 644 25.08 6.55 -14.33
N LEU A 645 24.23 6.98 -15.27
CA LEU A 645 22.93 7.57 -14.99
C LEU A 645 22.05 6.59 -14.23
N VAL A 646 21.97 5.34 -14.70
CA VAL A 646 21.19 4.27 -14.04
C VAL A 646 21.66 4.08 -12.59
N GLN A 647 22.97 3.94 -12.38
CA GLN A 647 23.52 3.72 -11.03
C GLN A 647 23.30 4.93 -10.11
N ARG A 648 23.51 6.15 -10.61
CA ARG A 648 23.25 7.38 -9.84
C ARG A 648 21.79 7.51 -9.43
N SER A 649 20.86 7.30 -10.36
CA SER A 649 19.42 7.33 -10.08
C SER A 649 19.00 6.26 -9.06
N LYS A 650 19.55 5.03 -9.14
CA LYS A 650 19.33 4.00 -8.11
C LYS A 650 19.83 4.46 -6.73
N MET A 651 21.05 5.00 -6.64
CA MET A 651 21.60 5.51 -5.37
C MET A 651 20.72 6.61 -4.77
N MET A 652 20.23 7.55 -5.58
CA MET A 652 19.37 8.63 -5.11
C MET A 652 18.03 8.12 -4.59
N LEU A 653 17.38 7.19 -5.31
CA LEU A 653 16.16 6.56 -4.86
C LEU A 653 16.35 5.77 -3.57
N ILE A 654 17.43 5.00 -3.46
CA ILE A 654 17.75 4.24 -2.24
C ILE A 654 18.01 5.21 -1.06
N SER A 655 18.71 6.32 -1.29
CA SER A 655 18.92 7.33 -0.26
C SER A 655 17.60 7.97 0.19
N ALA A 656 16.71 8.28 -0.74
CA ALA A 656 15.39 8.83 -0.43
C ALA A 656 14.54 7.83 0.37
N LEU A 657 14.58 6.55 0.02
CA LEU A 657 13.90 5.47 0.76
C LEU A 657 14.42 5.34 2.20
N LYS A 658 15.73 5.52 2.42
CA LYS A 658 16.33 5.49 3.76
C LYS A 658 15.95 6.73 4.56
N ALA A 659 16.03 7.92 3.97
CA ALA A 659 15.67 9.18 4.62
C ALA A 659 14.19 9.22 5.06
N ALA A 660 13.28 8.64 4.27
CA ALA A 660 11.87 8.52 4.65
C ALA A 660 11.63 7.63 5.90
N GLY A 661 12.64 6.86 6.32
CA GLY A 661 12.59 6.04 7.52
C GLY A 661 13.01 6.77 8.81
N ASP A 662 13.41 8.04 8.74
CA ASP A 662 13.93 8.82 9.88
C ASP A 662 12.85 9.58 10.66
N ASP A 663 11.59 9.38 10.30
CA ASP A 663 10.43 9.97 10.96
C ASP A 663 9.31 8.93 11.12
N VAL A 664 8.68 8.88 12.30
CA VAL A 664 7.62 7.92 12.62
C VAL A 664 6.35 8.20 11.81
N SER A 665 5.98 9.47 11.60
CA SER A 665 4.80 9.84 10.83
C SER A 665 4.94 9.44 9.35
N SER A 666 6.14 9.57 8.80
CA SER A 666 6.53 9.12 7.47
C SER A 666 6.49 7.59 7.33
N LEU A 667 6.92 6.86 8.37
CA LEU A 667 6.77 5.40 8.43
C LEU A 667 5.29 4.97 8.42
N LEU A 668 4.44 5.63 9.21
CA LEU A 668 2.99 5.36 9.21
C LEU A 668 2.35 5.72 7.86
N THR A 669 2.74 6.84 7.26
CA THR A 669 2.25 7.26 5.93
C THR A 669 2.64 6.25 4.85
N ARG A 670 3.83 5.65 4.94
CA ARG A 670 4.25 4.55 4.06
C ARG A 670 3.35 3.33 4.22
N GLU A 671 2.97 2.98 5.45
CA GLU A 671 2.04 1.87 5.73
C GLU A 671 0.65 2.12 5.14
N VAL A 672 0.11 3.33 5.32
CA VAL A 672 -1.17 3.75 4.73
C VAL A 672 -1.14 3.62 3.20
N ASN A 673 -0.10 4.16 2.55
CA ASN A 673 0.05 4.08 1.10
C ASN A 673 0.30 2.65 0.59
N GLY A 674 1.10 1.87 1.31
CA GLY A 674 1.36 0.46 0.99
C GLY A 674 0.10 -0.38 1.02
N ARG A 675 -0.78 -0.15 2.01
CA ARG A 675 -2.08 -0.81 2.13
C ARG A 675 -3.06 -0.33 1.08
N LEU A 676 -3.16 0.98 0.81
CA LEU A 676 -4.04 1.49 -0.25
C LEU A 676 -3.69 0.90 -1.63
N THR A 677 -2.39 0.84 -1.95
CA THR A 677 -1.92 0.29 -3.23
C THR A 677 -1.92 -1.25 -3.29
N GLY A 678 -2.14 -1.93 -2.16
CA GLY A 678 -1.91 -3.37 -2.01
C GLY A 678 -0.43 -3.79 -2.10
N ARG A 679 0.50 -2.84 -2.17
CA ARG A 679 1.94 -3.12 -2.29
C ARG A 679 2.65 -2.74 -0.99
N LEU A 680 2.40 -3.53 0.05
CA LEU A 680 3.18 -3.43 1.28
C LEU A 680 4.56 -4.04 1.08
N MET A 681 5.61 -3.26 1.34
CA MET A 681 7.01 -3.67 1.19
C MET A 681 7.81 -3.09 2.36
N CYS A 682 8.61 -3.93 3.00
CA CYS A 682 9.56 -3.43 3.99
C CYS A 682 10.67 -2.61 3.28
N LEU A 683 11.49 -1.90 4.05
CA LEU A 683 12.58 -1.09 3.48
C LEU A 683 13.55 -1.95 2.63
N LYS A 684 13.92 -3.15 3.12
CA LYS A 684 14.81 -4.08 2.40
C LYS A 684 14.22 -4.49 1.05
N ASP A 685 12.92 -4.83 1.02
CA ASP A 685 12.24 -5.22 -0.21
C ASP A 685 12.16 -4.05 -1.20
N SER A 686 11.88 -2.84 -0.70
CA SER A 686 11.82 -1.62 -1.53
C SER A 686 13.16 -1.28 -2.16
N ILE A 687 14.25 -1.37 -1.39
CA ILE A 687 15.62 -1.18 -1.91
C ILE A 687 15.93 -2.23 -2.98
N ARG A 688 15.69 -3.51 -2.68
CA ARG A 688 15.95 -4.61 -3.60
C ARG A 688 15.18 -4.45 -4.92
N GLN A 689 13.93 -4.00 -4.87
CA GLN A 689 13.15 -3.73 -6.07
C GLN A 689 13.79 -2.68 -6.98
N ILE A 690 14.45 -1.66 -6.42
CA ILE A 690 15.17 -0.64 -7.20
C ILE A 690 16.50 -1.20 -7.71
N GLU A 691 17.21 -1.98 -6.89
CA GLU A 691 18.46 -2.64 -7.27
C GLU A 691 18.27 -3.61 -8.44
N ASP A 692 17.19 -4.39 -8.42
CA ASP A 692 16.87 -5.41 -9.43
C ASP A 692 16.40 -4.84 -10.78
N VAL A 693 16.09 -3.53 -10.87
CA VAL A 693 15.63 -2.93 -12.14
C VAL A 693 16.73 -2.99 -13.19
N THR A 694 16.43 -3.56 -14.36
CA THR A 694 17.37 -3.61 -15.49
C THR A 694 17.20 -2.45 -16.46
N ARG A 695 18.22 -2.22 -17.27
CA ARG A 695 18.22 -1.21 -18.34
C ARG A 695 17.08 -1.46 -19.33
N GLU A 696 16.86 -2.72 -19.72
CA GLU A 696 15.85 -3.14 -20.69
C GLU A 696 14.44 -2.86 -20.18
N GLN A 697 14.20 -3.03 -18.86
CA GLN A 697 12.92 -2.71 -18.25
C GLN A 697 12.62 -1.21 -18.27
N VAL A 698 13.63 -0.37 -18.03
CA VAL A 698 13.49 1.10 -18.15
C VAL A 698 13.19 1.48 -19.60
N ILE A 699 13.88 0.91 -20.57
CA ILE A 699 13.65 1.14 -22.00
C ILE A 699 12.23 0.71 -22.40
N ALA A 700 11.79 -0.47 -21.96
CA ALA A 700 10.45 -0.98 -22.24
C ALA A 700 9.38 -0.05 -21.68
N CYS A 701 9.56 0.45 -20.45
CA CYS A 701 8.68 1.43 -19.81
C CYS A 701 8.64 2.74 -20.61
N ALA A 702 9.80 3.28 -21.02
CA ALA A 702 9.88 4.50 -21.80
C ALA A 702 9.20 4.37 -23.19
N ARG A 703 9.29 3.21 -23.83
CA ARG A 703 8.63 2.94 -25.13
C ARG A 703 7.11 2.90 -25.06
N GLN A 704 6.55 2.62 -23.88
CA GLN A 704 5.11 2.62 -23.69
C GLN A 704 4.55 4.03 -23.52
N MET A 705 5.40 5.01 -23.17
CA MET A 705 4.97 6.38 -22.94
C MET A 705 4.45 7.04 -24.21
N ARG A 706 3.25 7.62 -24.14
CA ARG A 706 2.68 8.43 -25.23
C ARG A 706 2.26 9.77 -24.69
N LEU A 707 2.63 10.84 -25.39
CA LEU A 707 2.20 12.17 -25.00
C LEU A 707 0.70 12.31 -25.26
N ARG A 708 -0.04 12.76 -24.25
CA ARG A 708 -1.49 12.97 -24.34
C ARG A 708 -1.87 14.43 -24.20
N THR A 709 -1.20 15.17 -23.33
CA THR A 709 -1.57 16.56 -23.04
C THR A 709 -0.36 17.47 -23.07
N THR A 710 -0.48 18.61 -23.74
CA THR A 710 0.49 19.71 -23.68
C THR A 710 -0.21 20.97 -23.24
N VAL A 711 0.27 21.59 -22.16
CA VAL A 711 -0.21 22.89 -21.70
C VAL A 711 0.93 23.89 -21.75
N ILE A 712 0.67 25.03 -22.37
CA ILE A 712 1.59 26.14 -22.49
C ILE A 712 0.93 27.38 -21.89
N LEU A 713 1.65 28.02 -20.98
CA LEU A 713 1.33 29.35 -20.48
C LEU A 713 2.42 30.31 -20.94
N THR A 714 2.09 31.29 -21.77
CA THR A 714 3.10 32.20 -22.35
C THR A 714 2.65 33.67 -22.32
N GLY A 715 3.61 34.58 -22.48
CA GLY A 715 3.37 36.02 -22.60
C GLY A 715 2.79 36.40 -23.97
N GLN A 716 2.26 37.62 -24.11
CA GLN A 716 1.92 38.14 -25.43
C GLN A 716 3.21 38.31 -26.25
N PRO A 717 3.24 37.87 -27.53
CA PRO A 717 4.38 38.12 -28.40
C PRO A 717 4.55 39.63 -28.61
N GLU A 718 5.78 40.15 -28.44
CA GLU A 718 6.12 41.58 -28.51
C GLU A 718 5.68 42.29 -29.82
N ASN A 719 5.30 41.54 -30.86
CA ASN A 719 4.87 42.09 -32.15
C ASN A 719 3.43 42.64 -32.21
N GLN A 720 2.61 42.52 -31.15
CA GLN A 720 1.27 43.14 -31.10
C GLN A 720 1.16 44.33 -30.13
N ALA A 721 2.21 44.66 -29.37
CA ALA A 721 2.22 45.79 -28.43
C ALA A 721 2.61 47.14 -29.08
N LYS A 722 2.67 47.22 -30.42
CA LYS A 722 3.02 48.43 -31.19
C LYS A 722 1.81 49.11 -31.84
N GLU A 723 0.63 49.09 -31.24
CA GLU A 723 -0.33 50.18 -31.45
C GLU A 723 -0.12 51.21 -30.34
N LYS A 724 0.74 52.18 -30.65
CA LYS A 724 0.93 53.38 -29.82
C LYS A 724 -0.43 54.06 -29.62
N PRO A 725 -0.74 54.60 -28.42
CA PRO A 725 -1.84 55.53 -28.29
C PRO A 725 -1.52 56.76 -29.17
N ILE A 726 -2.41 57.05 -30.10
CA ILE A 726 -2.44 58.34 -30.78
C ILE A 726 -2.80 59.37 -29.70
N LEU A 727 -1.91 60.37 -29.60
CA LEU A 727 -1.88 61.49 -28.64
C LEU A 727 -3.24 62.03 -28.19
#